data_AF-A0A498MLC0-F1
#
_entry.id   AF-A0A498MLC0-F1
#
_cell.length_a   1.000
_cell.length_b   1.000
_cell.length_c   1.000
_cell.angle_alpha   90.00
_cell.angle_beta   90.00
_cell.angle_gamma   90.00
#
_symmetry.space_group_name_H-M   'P 1'
#
loop_
_entity.id
_entity.type
_entity.pdbx_description
1 polymer ?
#
loop_
_entity_poly.entity_id
_entity_poly.type
_entity_poly.pdbx_seq_one_letter_code
_entity_poly.pdbx_strand_id
1 'polypeptide(L)'
;MDVNSKIYGFLTCILQTLLLSSATLQPFDLLYHNGVEAFYKGDYGNVVRYMESALKSFSEVRQTRIRCRLKCGDQHRFDNFLTDKIFEVILYRGHCLNQCIEGKIGAQSMHKVSEDVIQDFNRRIPYNYLQLAYRKLGQLDKAASAAHTYFQANPEHVEMGEDLERYKAEKGVKEEHLIDRESRSHQKAFFAGVKLYDKGNYKESAMLFEEALTKYYRADVECRALCEGPQHFEEQSHVLYKYNLYELISDHYTQVLHCQHECVRDLATRPGRLSPMENYLPLHYDYLQFAYFQAGRNEEALECALTYLLFHEGEEFMTENVEYYKEVLGHDSQPRKEAEQYLRRHKQELDLLHIGSSNLGVPYIEGNYWSSSGGREDANRIPSGTDGWMDYVPISTKKNVTILQELREGGPLLYENVRLVQNSGTLNGSQRVLFDDVISDNECTELKHLAHYGYEGRVPLKSARLFYEVSEKARRIIESYFMLNSTLHFSYTHLVCRTAISGQQDHRNDLSHPIHADNCLLDPEANECWKEPPAYTYRDYSALLYLNGDFDGGEFIFTEMDAKTVTASVKPRCGRMVGFSSGGENPHGVRAVTRGQRCAVALWFTLDPLYRELPGGKYKVTWHYSQTPNLGCDSNKIPEEQHFYTTQNDTLATLNINSIKINESGWYFCKVTKDIPFLKRECKGIQVDLIYENTKPVESNCWRRNRTKTDICDLPASKKTETIKPLRKYDTLSSNRIRRP
;
A
#
# COMPACT_ATOMS: atom_id res chain seq x y z
N MET A 1 46.21 -46.49 -23.08
CA MET A 1 45.11 -46.20 -22.13
C MET A 1 45.17 -44.78 -21.58
N ASP A 2 46.34 -44.28 -21.16
CA ASP A 2 46.48 -43.00 -20.41
C ASP A 2 46.00 -41.70 -21.13
N VAL A 3 46.10 -41.62 -22.47
CA VAL A 3 45.68 -40.41 -23.22
C VAL A 3 44.18 -40.13 -23.10
N ASN A 4 43.33 -41.15 -23.25
CA ASN A 4 41.88 -40.98 -23.20
C ASN A 4 41.42 -40.54 -21.80
N SER A 5 42.03 -41.05 -20.73
CA SER A 5 41.70 -40.65 -19.36
C SER A 5 41.96 -39.17 -19.12
N LYS A 6 43.07 -38.64 -19.65
CA LYS A 6 43.42 -37.22 -19.58
C LYS A 6 42.48 -36.34 -20.41
N ILE A 7 42.09 -36.78 -21.62
CA ILE A 7 41.10 -36.07 -22.45
C ILE A 7 39.73 -36.02 -21.75
N TYR A 8 39.25 -37.14 -21.18
CA TYR A 8 37.99 -37.17 -20.44
C TYR A 8 38.05 -36.26 -19.20
N GLY A 9 39.15 -36.28 -18.43
CA GLY A 9 39.32 -35.39 -17.28
C GLY A 9 39.33 -33.90 -17.64
N PHE A 10 39.95 -33.55 -18.77
CA PHE A 10 39.92 -32.18 -19.29
C PHE A 10 38.52 -31.78 -19.79
N LEU A 11 37.81 -32.69 -20.46
CA LEU A 11 36.42 -32.47 -20.87
C LEU A 11 35.49 -32.32 -19.66
N THR A 12 35.64 -33.10 -18.59
CA THR A 12 34.83 -32.93 -17.38
C THR A 12 35.15 -31.64 -16.65
N CYS A 13 36.41 -31.19 -16.61
CA CYS A 13 36.74 -29.87 -16.09
C CYS A 13 36.11 -28.75 -16.93
N ILE A 14 36.16 -28.85 -18.27
CA ILE A 14 35.53 -27.86 -19.16
C ILE A 14 34.00 -27.89 -19.06
N LEU A 15 33.36 -29.06 -18.95
CA LEU A 15 31.92 -29.12 -18.66
C LEU A 15 31.58 -28.55 -17.28
N GLN A 16 32.40 -28.77 -16.25
CA GLN A 16 32.18 -28.20 -14.93
C GLN A 16 32.37 -26.68 -14.92
N THR A 17 33.38 -26.12 -15.59
CA THR A 17 33.52 -24.65 -15.69
C THR A 17 32.44 -24.01 -16.57
N LEU A 18 31.95 -24.69 -17.61
CA LEU A 18 30.78 -24.26 -18.38
C LEU A 18 29.48 -24.34 -17.56
N LEU A 19 29.25 -25.41 -16.80
CA LEU A 19 28.09 -25.52 -15.89
C LEU A 19 28.14 -24.52 -14.73
N LEU A 20 29.33 -24.10 -14.30
CA LEU A 20 29.53 -23.01 -13.34
C LEU A 20 29.38 -21.61 -13.96
N SER A 21 29.34 -21.49 -15.30
CA SER A 21 29.22 -20.19 -15.99
C SER A 21 27.78 -19.68 -16.17
N SER A 22 26.78 -20.51 -15.86
CA SER A 22 25.35 -20.20 -16.05
C SER A 22 24.52 -20.27 -14.76
N ALA A 23 25.14 -19.93 -13.62
CA ALA A 23 24.46 -19.83 -12.33
C ALA A 23 23.44 -18.67 -12.33
N THR A 24 22.19 -18.94 -12.72
CA THR A 24 21.09 -17.99 -12.69
C THR A 24 20.81 -17.53 -11.25
N LEU A 25 20.53 -16.24 -11.07
CA LEU A 25 20.22 -15.71 -9.74
C LEU A 25 18.88 -16.29 -9.28
N GLN A 26 18.86 -16.94 -8.12
CA GLN A 26 17.63 -17.50 -7.56
C GLN A 26 16.66 -16.37 -7.16
N PRO A 27 15.36 -16.44 -7.54
CA PRO A 27 14.38 -15.42 -7.18
C PRO A 27 14.27 -15.19 -5.67
N PHE A 28 14.17 -13.92 -5.26
CA PHE A 28 14.19 -13.54 -3.85
C PHE A 28 12.91 -13.92 -3.11
N ASP A 29 11.77 -14.00 -3.81
CA ASP A 29 10.49 -14.49 -3.29
C ASP A 29 10.50 -15.99 -2.99
N LEU A 30 11.07 -16.80 -3.90
CA LEU A 30 11.30 -18.23 -3.66
C LEU A 30 12.24 -18.45 -2.47
N LEU A 31 13.31 -17.67 -2.36
CA LEU A 31 14.23 -17.74 -1.22
C LEU A 31 13.55 -17.30 0.09
N TYR A 32 12.77 -16.23 0.06
CA TYR A 32 11.99 -15.73 1.19
C TYR A 32 10.96 -16.77 1.67
N HIS A 33 10.17 -17.35 0.76
CA HIS A 33 9.20 -18.40 1.06
C HIS A 33 9.85 -19.62 1.74
N ASN A 34 10.98 -20.10 1.21
CA ASN A 34 11.74 -21.20 1.82
C ASN A 34 12.28 -20.83 3.22
N GLY A 35 12.66 -19.57 3.44
CA GLY A 35 13.07 -19.07 4.76
C GLY A 35 11.91 -19.03 5.77
N VAL A 36 10.72 -18.57 5.34
CA VAL A 36 9.50 -18.58 6.16
C VAL A 36 9.09 -20.02 6.48
N GLU A 37 9.16 -20.94 5.52
CA GLU A 37 8.85 -22.36 5.75
C GLU A 37 9.84 -23.03 6.72
N ALA A 38 11.14 -22.73 6.61
CA ALA A 38 12.16 -23.17 7.56
C ALA A 38 11.92 -22.62 8.98
N PHE A 39 11.40 -21.39 9.10
CA PHE A 39 11.10 -20.76 10.39
C PHE A 39 10.00 -21.50 11.14
N TYR A 40 8.89 -21.81 10.47
CA TYR A 40 7.79 -22.60 11.05
C TYR A 40 8.18 -24.07 11.33
N LYS A 41 9.25 -24.58 10.71
CA LYS A 41 9.86 -25.89 11.03
C LYS A 41 10.87 -25.84 12.19
N GLY A 42 11.20 -24.65 12.70
CA GLY A 42 12.23 -24.45 13.73
C GLY A 42 13.68 -24.59 13.25
N ASP A 43 13.91 -24.66 11.93
CA ASP A 43 15.23 -24.80 11.33
C ASP A 43 15.89 -23.42 11.13
N TYR A 44 16.27 -22.81 12.26
CA TYR A 44 16.85 -21.47 12.29
C TYR A 44 18.14 -21.34 11.47
N GLY A 45 18.88 -22.44 11.28
CA GLY A 45 20.05 -22.49 10.41
C GLY A 45 19.69 -22.27 8.94
N ASN A 46 18.65 -22.95 8.45
CA ASN A 46 18.14 -22.70 7.10
C ASN A 46 17.37 -21.37 6.99
N VAL A 47 16.71 -20.87 8.04
CA VAL A 47 16.13 -19.50 8.03
C VAL A 47 17.20 -18.47 7.70
N VAL A 48 18.32 -18.45 8.43
CA VAL A 48 19.42 -17.50 8.17
C VAL A 48 19.95 -17.67 6.74
N ARG A 49 20.20 -18.91 6.30
CA ARG A 49 20.70 -19.18 4.94
C ARG A 49 19.76 -18.66 3.86
N TYR A 50 18.45 -18.88 3.99
CA TYR A 50 17.45 -18.47 3.00
C TYR A 50 17.20 -16.96 3.03
N MET A 51 17.00 -16.36 4.20
CA MET A 51 16.72 -14.92 4.35
C MET A 51 17.89 -14.05 3.89
N GLU A 52 19.13 -14.38 4.27
CA GLU A 52 20.32 -13.66 3.78
C GLU A 52 20.50 -13.82 2.26
N SER A 53 20.18 -15.00 1.70
CA SER A 53 20.20 -15.20 0.25
C SER A 53 19.10 -14.38 -0.45
N ALA A 54 17.92 -14.26 0.15
CA ALA A 54 16.80 -13.50 -0.40
C ALA A 54 17.11 -12.00 -0.45
N LEU A 55 17.63 -11.43 0.65
CA LEU A 55 18.10 -10.04 0.73
C LEU A 55 19.22 -9.76 -0.28
N LYS A 56 20.20 -10.68 -0.40
CA LYS A 56 21.26 -10.58 -1.41
C LYS A 56 20.70 -10.60 -2.84
N SER A 57 19.75 -11.48 -3.12
CA SER A 57 19.12 -11.58 -4.45
C SER A 57 18.33 -10.31 -4.79
N PHE A 58 17.48 -9.83 -3.88
CA PHE A 58 16.74 -8.57 -4.02
C PHE A 58 17.67 -7.39 -4.35
N SER A 59 18.77 -7.27 -3.61
CA SER A 59 19.79 -6.23 -3.85
C SER A 59 20.49 -6.37 -5.22
N GLU A 60 20.90 -7.58 -5.61
CA GLU A 60 21.55 -7.82 -6.91
C GLU A 60 20.59 -7.62 -8.10
N VAL A 61 19.30 -7.93 -7.95
CA VAL A 61 18.24 -7.60 -8.93
C VAL A 61 18.10 -6.08 -9.08
N ARG A 62 17.98 -5.34 -7.95
CA ARG A 62 17.89 -3.87 -7.95
C ARG A 62 19.12 -3.24 -8.61
N GLN A 63 20.32 -3.63 -8.18
CA GLN A 63 21.58 -3.10 -8.72
C GLN A 63 21.85 -3.54 -10.16
N THR A 64 21.37 -4.70 -10.61
CA THR A 64 21.41 -5.09 -12.02
C THR A 64 20.47 -4.25 -12.88
N ARG A 65 19.24 -4.01 -12.43
CA ARG A 65 18.28 -3.13 -13.13
C ARG A 65 18.84 -1.71 -13.28
N ILE A 66 19.35 -1.10 -12.21
CA ILE A 66 20.01 0.23 -12.23
C ILE A 66 21.15 0.25 -13.27
N ARG A 67 22.16 -0.63 -13.12
CA ARG A 67 23.35 -0.64 -13.99
C ARG A 67 23.03 -0.89 -15.46
N CYS A 68 22.00 -1.68 -15.76
CA CYS A 68 21.58 -1.92 -17.14
C CYS A 68 20.76 -0.78 -17.73
N ARG A 69 19.89 -0.13 -16.94
CA ARG A 69 19.06 0.98 -17.42
C ARG A 69 19.86 2.24 -17.70
N LEU A 70 20.79 2.61 -16.81
CA LEU A 70 21.74 3.70 -17.07
C LEU A 70 22.56 3.43 -18.34
N LYS A 71 23.19 2.24 -18.45
CA LYS A 71 23.97 1.87 -19.63
C LYS A 71 23.14 1.91 -20.93
N CYS A 72 21.97 1.29 -20.95
CA CYS A 72 21.14 1.24 -22.16
C CYS A 72 20.51 2.59 -22.51
N GLY A 73 20.29 3.47 -21.52
CA GLY A 73 19.90 4.86 -21.75
C GLY A 73 21.02 5.70 -22.37
N ASP A 74 22.26 5.53 -21.91
CA ASP A 74 23.42 6.19 -22.52
C ASP A 74 23.74 5.68 -23.94
N GLN A 75 23.48 4.40 -24.21
CA GLN A 75 23.67 3.82 -25.55
C GLN A 75 22.53 4.14 -26.52
N HIS A 76 21.34 4.48 -26.02
CA HIS A 76 20.13 4.75 -26.82
C HIS A 76 19.41 5.99 -26.27
N ARG A 77 20.00 7.17 -26.54
CA ARG A 77 19.48 8.49 -26.16
C ARG A 77 18.45 9.01 -27.16
N PHE A 78 17.55 9.87 -26.69
CA PHE A 78 16.55 10.55 -27.51
C PHE A 78 17.11 11.83 -28.14
N ASP A 79 18.10 11.69 -29.02
CA ASP A 79 18.82 12.82 -29.64
C ASP A 79 18.04 13.47 -30.82
N ASN A 80 16.92 12.87 -31.25
CA ASN A 80 16.09 13.35 -32.35
C ASN A 80 14.60 13.03 -32.11
N PHE A 81 13.75 14.05 -32.25
CA PHE A 81 12.31 13.98 -31.96
C PHE A 81 11.42 13.66 -33.16
N LEU A 82 11.99 13.29 -34.31
CA LEU A 82 11.23 12.67 -35.41
C LEU A 82 10.64 11.34 -34.95
N THR A 83 9.33 11.15 -35.14
CA THR A 83 8.56 10.01 -34.63
C THR A 83 9.26 8.67 -34.83
N ASP A 84 9.62 8.32 -36.07
CA ASP A 84 10.24 7.02 -36.39
C ASP A 84 11.55 6.78 -35.61
N LYS A 85 12.31 7.84 -35.32
CA LYS A 85 13.57 7.76 -34.56
C LYS A 85 13.33 7.56 -33.06
N ILE A 86 12.26 8.14 -32.51
CA ILE A 86 11.82 7.85 -31.12
C ILE A 86 11.47 6.36 -30.98
N PHE A 87 10.69 5.81 -31.93
CA PHE A 87 10.31 4.40 -31.92
C PHE A 87 11.51 3.44 -32.06
N GLU A 88 12.46 3.77 -32.93
CA GLU A 88 13.71 3.03 -33.10
C GLU A 88 14.54 3.00 -31.80
N VAL A 89 14.68 4.14 -31.11
CA VAL A 89 15.36 4.23 -29.81
C VAL A 89 14.64 3.40 -28.74
N ILE A 90 13.31 3.46 -28.65
CA ILE A 90 12.52 2.66 -27.69
C ILE A 90 12.78 1.16 -27.88
N LEU A 91 12.72 0.68 -29.13
CA LEU A 91 12.90 -0.75 -29.45
C LEU A 91 14.32 -1.24 -29.17
N TYR A 92 15.35 -0.48 -29.57
CA TYR A 92 16.74 -0.83 -29.27
C TYR A 92 17.04 -0.79 -27.77
N ARG A 93 16.52 0.21 -27.04
CA ARG A 93 16.65 0.29 -25.58
C ARG A 93 16.01 -0.91 -24.90
N GLY A 94 14.80 -1.30 -25.30
CA GLY A 94 14.13 -2.51 -24.80
C GLY A 94 14.93 -3.79 -25.05
N HIS A 95 15.52 -3.93 -26.24
CA HIS A 95 16.40 -5.07 -26.56
C HIS A 95 17.68 -5.08 -25.70
N CYS A 96 18.35 -3.93 -25.57
CA CYS A 96 19.53 -3.76 -24.73
C CYS A 96 19.25 -4.11 -23.26
N LEU A 97 18.11 -3.66 -22.71
CA LEU A 97 17.69 -3.96 -21.34
C LEU A 97 17.53 -5.47 -21.13
N ASN A 98 16.79 -6.14 -22.01
CA ASN A 98 16.61 -7.59 -21.93
C ASN A 98 17.95 -8.33 -21.97
N GLN A 99 18.80 -8.04 -22.97
CA GLN A 99 20.12 -8.67 -23.10
C GLN A 99 21.03 -8.40 -21.89
N CYS A 100 21.02 -7.18 -21.35
CA CYS A 100 21.88 -6.79 -20.22
C CYS A 100 21.44 -7.41 -18.89
N ILE A 101 20.12 -7.51 -18.65
CA ILE A 101 19.58 -8.04 -17.40
C ILE A 101 19.61 -9.57 -17.43
N GLU A 102 19.16 -10.20 -18.52
CA GLU A 102 19.07 -11.66 -18.61
C GLU A 102 20.44 -12.32 -18.66
N GLY A 103 21.43 -11.68 -19.30
CA GLY A 103 22.84 -12.08 -19.25
C GLY A 103 23.53 -11.92 -17.90
N LYS A 104 22.84 -11.43 -16.85
CA LYS A 104 23.37 -11.27 -15.49
C LYS A 104 22.60 -12.04 -14.42
N ILE A 105 21.26 -12.02 -14.46
CA ILE A 105 20.40 -12.62 -13.43
C ILE A 105 19.47 -13.73 -13.95
N GLY A 106 19.51 -14.03 -15.24
CA GLY A 106 18.57 -14.94 -15.90
C GLY A 106 17.28 -14.24 -16.35
N ALA A 107 16.38 -15.01 -16.97
CA ALA A 107 15.14 -14.51 -17.58
C ALA A 107 14.33 -13.61 -16.63
N GLN A 108 13.92 -12.43 -17.11
CA GLN A 108 13.28 -11.41 -16.25
C GLN A 108 11.95 -11.85 -15.65
N SER A 109 11.26 -12.79 -16.31
CA SER A 109 10.02 -13.42 -15.81
C SER A 109 10.23 -14.16 -14.49
N MET A 110 11.41 -14.72 -14.24
CA MET A 110 11.75 -15.38 -12.96
C MET A 110 11.84 -14.38 -11.80
N HIS A 111 12.08 -13.09 -12.09
CA HIS A 111 12.22 -12.01 -11.11
C HIS A 111 11.02 -11.05 -11.15
N LYS A 112 9.86 -11.54 -11.58
CA LYS A 112 8.57 -10.85 -11.53
C LYS A 112 7.78 -11.32 -10.30
N VAL A 113 7.99 -10.62 -9.20
CA VAL A 113 7.44 -10.90 -7.86
C VAL A 113 6.12 -10.15 -7.66
N SER A 114 5.29 -10.55 -6.67
CA SER A 114 4.07 -9.82 -6.31
C SER A 114 4.37 -8.57 -5.49
N GLU A 115 3.47 -7.57 -5.56
CA GLU A 115 3.64 -6.32 -4.82
C GLU A 115 3.67 -6.52 -3.30
N ASP A 116 3.00 -7.55 -2.81
CA ASP A 116 2.95 -7.91 -1.38
C ASP A 116 4.34 -8.31 -0.86
N VAL A 117 5.08 -9.10 -1.65
CA VAL A 117 6.46 -9.50 -1.31
C VAL A 117 7.45 -8.35 -1.56
N ILE A 118 7.17 -7.44 -2.50
CA ILE A 118 7.94 -6.19 -2.65
C ILE A 118 7.72 -5.30 -1.41
N GLN A 119 6.49 -5.21 -0.90
CA GLN A 119 6.14 -4.48 0.31
C GLN A 119 6.79 -5.11 1.55
N ASP A 120 6.83 -6.43 1.68
CA ASP A 120 7.55 -7.12 2.77
C ASP A 120 9.04 -6.74 2.81
N PHE A 121 9.69 -6.63 1.65
CA PHE A 121 11.10 -6.21 1.57
C PHE A 121 11.26 -4.71 1.85
N ASN A 122 10.38 -3.84 1.33
CA ASN A 122 10.37 -2.41 1.64
C ASN A 122 10.11 -2.14 3.14
N ARG A 123 9.28 -2.97 3.79
CA ARG A 123 9.04 -3.00 5.24
C ARG A 123 10.07 -3.81 6.02
N ARG A 124 11.12 -4.31 5.36
CA ARG A 124 12.24 -5.06 5.95
C ARG A 124 11.83 -6.32 6.74
N ILE A 125 10.66 -6.91 6.47
CA ILE A 125 10.13 -8.11 7.15
C ILE A 125 11.14 -9.28 7.24
N PRO A 126 12.00 -9.58 6.24
CA PRO A 126 13.05 -10.60 6.37
C PRO A 126 13.98 -10.43 7.58
N TYR A 127 14.19 -9.19 8.05
CA TYR A 127 15.02 -8.92 9.22
C TYR A 127 14.36 -9.29 10.55
N ASN A 128 13.02 -9.32 10.62
CA ASN A 128 12.30 -9.83 11.80
C ASN A 128 12.47 -11.36 11.92
N TYR A 129 12.39 -12.09 10.81
CA TYR A 129 12.74 -13.51 10.79
C TYR A 129 14.23 -13.76 11.13
N LEU A 130 15.14 -12.91 10.64
CA LEU A 130 16.57 -13.02 10.93
C LEU A 130 16.91 -12.75 12.39
N GLN A 131 16.34 -11.73 13.05
CA GLN A 131 16.68 -11.44 14.45
C GLN A 131 16.28 -12.60 15.38
N LEU A 132 15.09 -13.17 15.15
CA LEU A 132 14.61 -14.34 15.87
C LEU A 132 15.51 -15.57 15.62
N ALA A 133 15.88 -15.84 14.36
CA ALA A 133 16.75 -16.96 14.02
C ALA A 133 18.18 -16.80 14.57
N TYR A 134 18.76 -15.60 14.49
CA TYR A 134 20.09 -15.31 15.04
C TYR A 134 20.13 -15.44 16.57
N ARG A 135 19.11 -14.96 17.28
CA ARG A 135 18.96 -15.17 18.73
C ARG A 135 18.88 -16.65 19.08
N LYS A 136 18.09 -17.44 18.34
CA LYS A 136 18.00 -18.91 18.53
C LYS A 136 19.30 -19.66 18.21
N LEU A 137 20.20 -19.06 17.44
CA LEU A 137 21.54 -19.57 17.13
C LEU A 137 22.66 -18.93 17.99
N GLY A 138 22.34 -18.12 19.00
CA GLY A 138 23.31 -17.45 19.88
C GLY A 138 24.14 -16.34 19.22
N GLN A 139 23.76 -15.86 18.04
CA GLN A 139 24.46 -14.80 17.30
C GLN A 139 23.85 -13.43 17.63
N LEU A 140 24.04 -13.00 18.88
CA LEU A 140 23.39 -11.82 19.47
C LEU A 140 23.79 -10.50 18.77
N ASP A 141 25.01 -10.42 18.25
CA ASP A 141 25.53 -9.34 17.41
C ASP A 141 24.66 -9.12 16.16
N LYS A 142 24.36 -10.21 15.45
CA LYS A 142 23.55 -10.17 14.22
C LYS A 142 22.06 -10.06 14.52
N ALA A 143 21.61 -10.62 15.65
CA ALA A 143 20.25 -10.43 16.12
C ALA A 143 19.96 -8.96 16.39
N ALA A 144 20.84 -8.26 17.12
CA ALA A 144 20.74 -6.84 17.39
C ALA A 144 20.77 -5.98 16.11
N SER A 145 21.68 -6.25 15.16
CA SER A 145 21.72 -5.54 13.87
C SER A 145 20.47 -5.79 13.02
N ALA A 146 19.95 -7.02 12.98
CA ALA A 146 18.72 -7.33 12.24
C ALA A 146 17.49 -6.67 12.89
N ALA A 147 17.36 -6.74 14.22
CA ALA A 147 16.32 -6.05 14.97
C ALA A 147 16.34 -4.53 14.71
N HIS A 148 17.53 -3.91 14.77
CA HIS A 148 17.69 -2.48 14.50
C HIS A 148 17.34 -2.13 13.04
N THR A 149 17.79 -2.93 12.08
CA THR A 149 17.46 -2.76 10.65
C THR A 149 15.95 -2.81 10.42
N TYR A 150 15.24 -3.73 11.08
CA TYR A 150 13.79 -3.84 11.00
C TYR A 150 13.05 -2.67 11.67
N PHE A 151 13.48 -2.29 12.88
CA PHE A 151 12.90 -1.20 13.66
C PHE A 151 12.99 0.15 12.95
N GLN A 152 14.09 0.44 12.25
CA GLN A 152 14.20 1.65 11.44
C GLN A 152 13.11 1.77 10.34
N ALA A 153 12.53 0.66 9.88
CA ALA A 153 11.40 0.65 8.94
C ALA A 153 10.03 0.38 9.59
N ASN A 154 9.98 0.03 10.89
CA ASN A 154 8.76 -0.21 11.66
C ASN A 154 8.94 0.31 13.11
N PRO A 155 9.16 1.63 13.31
CA PRO A 155 9.50 2.19 14.62
C PRO A 155 8.39 2.07 15.67
N GLU A 156 7.15 1.86 15.22
CA GLU A 156 5.96 1.69 16.07
C GLU A 156 5.69 0.22 16.46
N HIS A 157 6.61 -0.71 16.16
CA HIS A 157 6.47 -2.13 16.49
C HIS A 157 7.01 -2.41 17.90
N VAL A 158 6.11 -2.38 18.88
CA VAL A 158 6.41 -2.44 20.33
C VAL A 158 7.37 -3.58 20.70
N GLU A 159 7.09 -4.80 20.27
CA GLU A 159 7.89 -5.99 20.60
C GLU A 159 9.31 -5.94 20.02
N MET A 160 9.53 -5.17 18.95
CA MET A 160 10.87 -4.92 18.40
C MET A 160 11.63 -3.88 19.23
N GLY A 161 10.93 -2.89 19.79
CA GLY A 161 11.49 -1.98 20.80
C GLY A 161 11.93 -2.75 22.05
N GLU A 162 11.09 -3.65 22.56
CA GLU A 162 11.45 -4.55 23.65
C GLU A 162 12.63 -5.47 23.32
N ASP A 163 12.65 -6.08 22.13
CA ASP A 163 13.78 -6.90 21.69
C ASP A 163 15.07 -6.07 21.61
N LEU A 164 15.02 -4.81 21.17
CA LEU A 164 16.18 -3.92 21.14
C LEU A 164 16.71 -3.53 22.52
N GLU A 165 15.85 -3.19 23.48
CA GLU A 165 16.29 -2.91 24.86
C GLU A 165 16.81 -4.18 25.56
N ARG A 166 16.21 -5.35 25.28
CA ARG A 166 16.77 -6.65 25.70
C ARG A 166 18.17 -6.87 25.12
N TYR A 167 18.36 -6.68 23.81
CA TYR A 167 19.67 -6.85 23.18
C TYR A 167 20.71 -5.88 23.75
N LYS A 168 20.36 -4.60 23.98
CA LYS A 168 21.27 -3.63 24.64
C LYS A 168 21.73 -4.06 26.04
N ALA A 169 20.89 -4.79 26.78
CA ALA A 169 21.20 -5.27 28.12
C ALA A 169 21.99 -6.61 28.14
N GLU A 170 22.08 -7.33 27.01
CA GLU A 170 22.72 -8.65 26.96
C GLU A 170 24.25 -8.59 26.84
N LYS A 171 24.95 -9.40 27.67
CA LYS A 171 26.42 -9.51 27.67
C LYS A 171 26.93 -10.13 26.37
N GLY A 172 27.31 -9.27 25.43
CA GLY A 172 27.87 -9.65 24.12
C GLY A 172 27.44 -8.70 23.00
N VAL A 173 26.34 -7.98 23.20
CA VAL A 173 25.91 -6.87 22.35
C VAL A 173 26.66 -5.59 22.79
N LYS A 174 26.81 -4.67 21.85
CA LYS A 174 27.37 -3.34 22.01
C LYS A 174 26.60 -2.37 21.11
N GLU A 175 26.70 -1.07 21.39
CA GLU A 175 26.14 -0.03 20.51
C GLU A 175 26.70 -0.11 19.07
N GLU A 176 27.96 -0.53 18.90
CA GLU A 176 28.58 -0.73 17.57
C GLU A 176 27.95 -1.88 16.76
N HIS A 177 27.08 -2.72 17.36
CA HIS A 177 26.31 -3.76 16.66
C HIS A 177 24.92 -3.27 16.21
N LEU A 178 24.43 -2.12 16.68
CA LEU A 178 23.12 -1.55 16.30
C LEU A 178 23.20 -0.83 14.94
N ILE A 179 23.47 -1.60 13.90
CA ILE A 179 23.66 -1.12 12.53
C ILE A 179 22.40 -1.39 11.71
N ASP A 180 21.80 -0.34 11.14
CA ASP A 180 20.88 -0.46 10.01
C ASP A 180 21.66 -0.89 8.75
N ARG A 181 21.44 -2.14 8.34
CA ARG A 181 22.09 -2.77 7.18
C ARG A 181 21.60 -2.23 5.84
N GLU A 182 20.50 -1.48 5.82
CA GLU A 182 19.90 -0.85 4.65
C GLU A 182 19.80 0.67 4.78
N SER A 183 20.63 1.27 5.64
CA SER A 183 20.66 2.72 5.85
C SER A 183 20.90 3.48 4.54
N ARG A 184 20.00 4.40 4.17
CA ARG A 184 20.17 5.28 3.00
C ARG A 184 21.40 6.15 3.17
N SER A 185 22.35 6.05 2.24
CA SER A 185 23.72 6.55 2.43
C SER A 185 23.80 8.08 2.56
N HIS A 186 22.95 8.81 1.84
CA HIS A 186 22.82 10.27 1.94
C HIS A 186 22.18 10.70 3.28
N GLN A 187 21.05 10.09 3.68
CA GLN A 187 20.42 10.34 4.99
C GLN A 187 21.41 10.05 6.14
N LYS A 188 22.19 8.96 6.05
CA LYS A 188 23.22 8.62 7.05
C LYS A 188 24.33 9.66 7.16
N ALA A 189 24.79 10.21 6.04
CA ALA A 189 25.78 11.29 6.02
C ALA A 189 25.18 12.59 6.57
N PHE A 190 23.96 12.95 6.15
CA PHE A 190 23.22 14.13 6.61
C PHE A 190 23.04 14.14 8.13
N PHE A 191 22.49 13.08 8.73
CA PHE A 191 22.30 13.01 10.19
C PHE A 191 23.62 12.96 10.97
N ALA A 192 24.70 12.45 10.38
CA ALA A 192 26.03 12.56 10.98
C ALA A 192 26.57 14.00 10.91
N GLY A 193 26.30 14.73 9.81
CA GLY A 193 26.58 16.16 9.65
C GLY A 193 25.87 17.00 10.71
N VAL A 194 24.56 16.81 10.89
CA VAL A 194 23.76 17.47 11.95
C VAL A 194 24.35 17.16 13.33
N LYS A 195 24.65 15.90 13.65
CA LYS A 195 25.24 15.50 14.94
C LYS A 195 26.65 16.07 15.23
N LEU A 196 27.33 16.63 14.23
CA LEU A 196 28.56 17.44 14.40
C LEU A 196 28.27 18.94 14.41
N TYR A 197 27.27 19.39 13.65
CA TYR A 197 26.75 20.76 13.66
C TYR A 197 26.29 21.16 15.06
N ASP A 198 25.45 20.33 15.70
CA ASP A 198 24.91 20.48 17.06
C ASP A 198 26.00 20.60 18.15
N LYS A 199 27.26 20.28 17.81
CA LYS A 199 28.43 20.31 18.69
C LYS A 199 29.39 21.46 18.39
N GLY A 200 29.10 22.29 17.41
CA GLY A 200 30.00 23.35 16.93
C GLY A 200 31.17 22.85 16.07
N ASN A 201 31.20 21.56 15.67
CA ASN A 201 32.25 21.01 14.79
C ASN A 201 31.92 21.31 13.32
N TYR A 202 31.78 22.58 12.98
CA TYR A 202 31.25 23.06 11.69
C TYR A 202 32.08 22.59 10.49
N LYS A 203 33.40 22.49 10.63
CA LYS A 203 34.29 22.08 9.54
C LYS A 203 34.10 20.62 9.14
N GLU A 204 34.05 19.71 10.12
CA GLU A 204 33.79 18.29 9.92
C GLU A 204 32.32 18.03 9.54
N SER A 205 31.41 18.85 10.07
CA SER A 205 29.99 18.84 9.71
C SER A 205 29.77 19.17 8.22
N ALA A 206 30.39 20.25 7.72
CA ALA A 206 30.33 20.63 6.30
C ALA A 206 30.83 19.51 5.38
N MET A 207 31.93 18.82 5.74
CA MET A 207 32.42 17.66 4.98
C MET A 207 31.37 16.55 4.86
N LEU A 208 30.59 16.29 5.91
CA LEU A 208 29.53 15.29 5.89
C LEU A 208 28.28 15.74 5.10
N PHE A 209 27.96 17.04 5.09
CA PHE A 209 26.88 17.58 4.26
C PHE A 209 27.22 17.58 2.75
N GLU A 210 28.46 17.86 2.36
CA GLU A 210 28.92 17.66 0.97
C GLU A 210 28.91 16.18 0.56
N GLU A 211 29.30 15.29 1.48
CA GLU A 211 29.20 13.84 1.26
C GLU A 211 27.73 13.41 1.13
N ALA A 212 26.81 14.02 1.88
CA ALA A 212 25.37 13.78 1.80
C ALA A 212 24.78 14.25 0.46
N LEU A 213 25.09 15.47 0.00
CA LEU A 213 24.68 15.98 -1.32
C LEU A 213 25.20 15.10 -2.47
N THR A 214 26.49 14.74 -2.42
CA THR A 214 27.12 13.86 -3.42
C THR A 214 26.38 12.50 -3.51
N LYS A 215 25.97 11.95 -2.36
CA LYS A 215 25.19 10.72 -2.28
C LYS A 215 23.72 10.93 -2.68
N TYR A 216 23.13 12.10 -2.41
CA TYR A 216 21.75 12.43 -2.79
C TYR A 216 21.59 12.47 -4.30
N TYR A 217 22.44 13.22 -5.01
CA TYR A 217 22.39 13.28 -6.48
C TYR A 217 22.65 11.93 -7.15
N ARG A 218 23.49 11.09 -6.55
CA ARG A 218 23.63 9.69 -6.98
C ARG A 218 22.34 8.89 -6.73
N ALA A 219 21.69 9.05 -5.58
CA ALA A 219 20.46 8.36 -5.25
C ALA A 219 19.27 8.80 -6.12
N ASP A 220 19.23 10.06 -6.56
CA ASP A 220 18.30 10.59 -7.58
C ASP A 220 18.47 9.85 -8.91
N VAL A 221 19.70 9.75 -9.42
CA VAL A 221 20.00 9.00 -10.65
C VAL A 221 19.65 7.51 -10.52
N GLU A 222 19.95 6.88 -9.37
CA GLU A 222 19.58 5.47 -9.11
C GLU A 222 18.06 5.25 -8.94
N CYS A 223 17.33 6.20 -8.34
CA CYS A 223 15.88 6.18 -8.21
C CYS A 223 15.19 6.34 -9.57
N ARG A 224 15.61 7.33 -10.36
CA ARG A 224 15.01 7.63 -11.66
C ARG A 224 15.27 6.54 -12.70
N ALA A 225 16.42 5.87 -12.60
CA ALA A 225 16.69 4.62 -13.33
C ALA A 225 15.81 3.45 -12.85
N LEU A 226 15.26 3.45 -11.63
CA LEU A 226 14.33 2.40 -11.20
C LEU A 226 12.92 2.56 -11.78
N CYS A 227 12.55 3.76 -12.25
CA CYS A 227 11.27 4.02 -12.91
C CYS A 227 11.10 3.43 -14.32
N GLU A 228 12.17 3.01 -15.01
CA GLU A 228 12.08 2.59 -16.43
C GLU A 228 11.53 1.16 -16.60
N GLY A 229 10.22 1.01 -16.52
CA GLY A 229 9.52 -0.26 -16.69
C GLY A 229 8.00 -0.09 -16.60
N PRO A 230 7.22 -1.17 -16.67
CA PRO A 230 5.77 -1.09 -16.50
C PRO A 230 5.43 -0.52 -15.12
N GLN A 231 4.95 0.72 -15.12
CA GLN A 231 4.40 1.39 -13.96
C GLN A 231 2.97 0.90 -13.71
N HIS A 232 2.45 1.11 -12.50
CA HIS A 232 1.07 0.76 -12.18
C HIS A 232 0.40 1.85 -11.31
N PHE A 233 -0.14 2.85 -12.00
CA PHE A 233 -0.99 3.86 -11.37
C PHE A 233 -2.44 3.35 -11.35
N GLU A 234 -2.94 3.01 -10.15
CA GLU A 234 -4.27 2.42 -10.00
C GLU A 234 -5.39 3.37 -10.46
N GLU A 235 -5.23 4.67 -10.22
CA GLU A 235 -6.17 5.73 -10.63
C GLU A 235 -6.23 5.93 -12.15
N GLN A 236 -5.12 5.69 -12.87
CA GLN A 236 -5.06 5.77 -14.34
C GLN A 236 -5.50 4.46 -15.02
N SER A 237 -5.59 3.35 -14.27
CA SER A 237 -5.99 2.01 -14.75
C SER A 237 -7.50 1.89 -15.03
N HIS A 238 -8.12 2.96 -15.54
CA HIS A 238 -9.57 3.19 -15.60
C HIS A 238 -10.12 3.35 -17.03
N VAL A 239 -9.29 3.66 -18.02
CA VAL A 239 -9.79 4.10 -19.33
C VAL A 239 -10.18 2.91 -20.22
N LEU A 240 -11.48 2.81 -20.53
CA LEU A 240 -12.10 1.80 -21.40
C LEU A 240 -11.89 2.08 -22.90
N TYR A 241 -10.70 2.55 -23.29
CA TYR A 241 -10.39 2.92 -24.67
C TYR A 241 -9.47 1.91 -25.36
N LYS A 242 -9.62 1.77 -26.68
CA LYS A 242 -8.59 1.15 -27.51
C LYS A 242 -7.51 2.18 -27.79
N TYR A 243 -6.56 2.31 -26.86
CA TYR A 243 -5.35 3.09 -27.11
C TYR A 243 -4.70 2.63 -28.41
N ASN A 244 -4.41 3.57 -29.30
CA ASN A 244 -3.49 3.33 -30.40
C ASN A 244 -2.03 3.27 -29.87
N LEU A 245 -1.10 2.77 -30.69
CA LEU A 245 0.28 2.53 -30.24
C LEU A 245 0.99 3.81 -29.73
N TYR A 246 0.67 4.98 -30.29
CA TYR A 246 1.24 6.26 -29.87
C TYR A 246 0.68 6.71 -28.52
N GLU A 247 -0.64 6.55 -28.30
CA GLU A 247 -1.29 6.86 -27.02
C GLU A 247 -0.77 5.96 -25.89
N LEU A 248 -0.63 4.65 -26.15
CA LEU A 248 -0.09 3.69 -25.16
C LEU A 248 1.37 4.01 -24.77
N ILE A 249 2.18 4.46 -25.73
CA ILE A 249 3.56 4.88 -25.46
C ILE A 249 3.59 6.24 -24.75
N SER A 250 2.71 7.17 -25.11
CA SER A 250 2.58 8.48 -24.43
C SER A 250 2.15 8.31 -22.97
N ASP A 251 1.16 7.45 -22.71
CA ASP A 251 0.72 7.06 -21.37
C ASP A 251 1.89 6.44 -20.58
N HIS A 252 2.54 5.41 -21.14
CA HIS A 252 3.68 4.76 -20.51
C HIS A 252 4.82 5.73 -20.16
N TYR A 253 5.21 6.65 -21.05
CA TYR A 253 6.26 7.62 -20.75
C TYR A 253 5.81 8.73 -19.81
N THR A 254 4.53 9.12 -19.78
CA THR A 254 3.97 10.02 -18.76
C THR A 254 4.02 9.38 -17.38
N GLN A 255 3.72 8.08 -17.29
CA GLN A 255 3.81 7.29 -16.06
C GLN A 255 5.26 7.12 -15.57
N VAL A 256 6.21 6.84 -16.49
CA VAL A 256 7.65 6.79 -16.15
C VAL A 256 8.14 8.15 -15.66
N LEU A 257 7.74 9.24 -16.33
CA LEU A 257 8.08 10.61 -15.96
C LEU A 257 7.54 10.96 -14.56
N HIS A 258 6.30 10.60 -14.24
CA HIS A 258 5.70 10.83 -12.92
C HIS A 258 6.53 10.13 -11.82
N CYS A 259 6.88 8.86 -12.01
CA CYS A 259 7.77 8.15 -11.08
C CYS A 259 9.14 8.85 -10.93
N GLN A 260 9.70 9.40 -12.01
CA GLN A 260 10.99 10.11 -11.98
C GLN A 260 10.92 11.47 -11.27
N HIS A 261 9.76 12.13 -11.30
CA HIS A 261 9.46 13.36 -10.56
C HIS A 261 9.31 13.08 -9.06
N GLU A 262 8.57 12.03 -8.70
CA GLU A 262 8.33 11.60 -7.32
C GLU A 262 9.59 11.12 -6.57
N CYS A 263 10.74 10.95 -7.25
CA CYS A 263 12.00 10.62 -6.59
C CYS A 263 12.43 11.65 -5.52
N VAL A 264 12.03 12.92 -5.64
CA VAL A 264 12.26 13.92 -4.58
C VAL A 264 11.57 13.51 -3.27
N ARG A 265 10.34 13.00 -3.35
CA ARG A 265 9.57 12.53 -2.20
C ARG A 265 10.14 11.22 -1.65
N ASP A 266 10.48 10.25 -2.50
CA ASP A 266 11.11 9.01 -2.01
C ASP A 266 12.37 9.34 -1.21
N LEU A 267 13.33 10.07 -1.78
CA LEU A 267 14.62 10.35 -1.14
C LEU A 267 14.51 11.15 0.16
N ALA A 268 13.56 12.10 0.23
CA ALA A 268 13.25 12.82 1.46
C ALA A 268 12.55 11.94 2.52
N THR A 269 11.90 10.86 2.12
CA THR A 269 11.20 9.96 3.05
C THR A 269 12.16 9.03 3.79
N ARG A 270 11.98 8.95 5.11
CA ARG A 270 12.71 8.00 5.97
C ARG A 270 12.04 6.62 5.92
N PRO A 271 12.78 5.51 6.03
CA PRO A 271 12.17 4.19 6.24
C PRO A 271 11.12 4.23 7.36
N GLY A 272 10.02 3.51 7.18
CA GLY A 272 8.93 3.44 8.17
C GLY A 272 8.11 4.72 8.38
N ARG A 273 8.33 5.78 7.59
CA ARG A 273 7.52 7.01 7.62
C ARG A 273 6.83 7.22 6.27
N LEU A 274 5.62 7.79 6.30
CA LEU A 274 4.83 8.09 5.11
C LEU A 274 5.12 9.50 4.56
N SER A 275 5.40 10.45 5.45
CA SER A 275 5.75 11.83 5.08
C SER A 275 7.24 11.95 4.75
N PRO A 276 7.61 12.73 3.70
CA PRO A 276 8.98 13.15 3.50
C PRO A 276 9.47 14.02 4.66
N MET A 277 10.79 14.14 4.82
CA MET A 277 11.39 15.24 5.55
C MET A 277 11.12 16.53 4.77
N GLU A 278 10.47 17.50 5.40
CA GLU A 278 10.26 18.83 4.81
C GLU A 278 11.59 19.47 4.42
N ASN A 279 11.57 20.20 3.30
CA ASN A 279 12.70 20.93 2.76
C ASN A 279 14.03 20.13 2.62
N TYR A 280 13.99 18.79 2.52
CA TYR A 280 15.17 17.94 2.74
C TYR A 280 16.39 18.28 1.85
N LEU A 281 16.19 18.51 0.55
CA LEU A 281 17.29 18.89 -0.34
C LEU A 281 17.82 20.31 -0.02
N PRO A 282 16.99 21.38 -0.01
CA PRO A 282 17.51 22.73 0.25
C PRO A 282 18.08 22.92 1.66
N LEU A 283 17.57 22.17 2.65
CA LEU A 283 18.10 22.16 4.02
C LEU A 283 19.59 21.76 4.09
N HIS A 284 20.12 20.96 3.14
CA HIS A 284 21.56 20.73 3.04
C HIS A 284 22.34 22.04 2.80
N TYR A 285 21.81 22.93 1.97
CA TYR A 285 22.45 24.21 1.65
C TYR A 285 22.33 25.22 2.79
N ASP A 286 21.24 25.21 3.57
CA ASP A 286 21.13 26.04 4.78
C ASP A 286 22.08 25.58 5.90
N TYR A 287 22.26 24.26 6.09
CA TYR A 287 23.33 23.75 6.97
C TYR A 287 24.72 24.10 6.45
N LEU A 288 24.98 23.95 5.14
CA LEU A 288 26.29 24.22 4.54
C LEU A 288 26.68 25.70 4.59
N GLN A 289 25.77 26.63 4.28
CA GLN A 289 26.11 28.06 4.28
C GLN A 289 26.60 28.52 5.65
N PHE A 290 25.92 28.11 6.73
CA PHE A 290 26.36 28.47 8.08
C PHE A 290 27.62 27.72 8.51
N ALA A 291 27.73 26.41 8.19
CA ALA A 291 28.91 25.63 8.52
C ALA A 291 30.17 26.15 7.79
N TYR A 292 30.02 26.74 6.61
CA TYR A 292 31.09 27.43 5.89
C TYR A 292 31.40 28.82 6.44
N PHE A 293 30.39 29.63 6.77
CA PHE A 293 30.60 30.90 7.46
C PHE A 293 31.38 30.73 8.78
N GLN A 294 30.99 29.78 9.63
CA GLN A 294 31.73 29.46 10.87
C GLN A 294 33.14 28.90 10.63
N ALA A 295 33.41 28.37 9.43
CA ALA A 295 34.74 27.94 9.00
C ALA A 295 35.56 29.05 8.30
N GLY A 296 35.03 30.28 8.20
CA GLY A 296 35.64 31.41 7.48
C GLY A 296 35.63 31.28 5.95
N ARG A 297 34.76 30.42 5.41
CA ARG A 297 34.65 30.06 3.98
C ARG A 297 33.47 30.78 3.34
N ASN A 298 33.57 32.11 3.28
CA ASN A 298 32.44 32.97 2.92
C ASN A 298 32.02 32.84 1.45
N GLU A 299 32.92 32.47 0.54
CA GLU A 299 32.59 32.21 -0.88
C GLU A 299 31.64 31.00 -0.98
N GLU A 300 32.00 29.88 -0.38
CA GLU A 300 31.18 28.67 -0.38
C GLU A 300 29.90 28.83 0.46
N ALA A 301 29.90 29.75 1.42
CA ALA A 301 28.70 30.15 2.14
C ALA A 301 27.74 30.94 1.22
N LEU A 302 28.24 31.89 0.44
CA LEU A 302 27.47 32.64 -0.56
C LEU A 302 26.92 31.71 -1.66
N GLU A 303 27.73 30.79 -2.20
CA GLU A 303 27.26 29.77 -3.15
C GLU A 303 26.06 29.00 -2.59
N CYS A 304 26.14 28.52 -1.34
CA CYS A 304 25.11 27.72 -0.71
C CYS A 304 23.84 28.54 -0.39
N ALA A 305 24.00 29.79 0.07
CA ALA A 305 22.87 30.68 0.33
C ALA A 305 22.13 31.09 -0.96
N LEU A 306 22.86 31.41 -2.03
CA LEU A 306 22.29 31.59 -3.38
C LEU A 306 21.62 30.31 -3.90
N THR A 307 22.18 29.14 -3.61
CA THR A 307 21.60 27.84 -4.00
C THR A 307 20.29 27.55 -3.27
N TYR A 308 20.17 27.94 -2.00
CA TYR A 308 18.93 27.79 -1.24
C TYR A 308 17.79 28.64 -1.82
N LEU A 309 18.08 29.89 -2.20
CA LEU A 309 17.11 30.82 -2.80
C LEU A 309 16.57 30.36 -4.18
N LEU A 310 17.21 29.38 -4.85
CA LEU A 310 16.64 28.75 -6.05
C LEU A 310 15.37 27.92 -5.76
N PHE A 311 15.22 27.45 -4.53
CA PHE A 311 14.05 26.68 -4.08
C PHE A 311 13.04 27.55 -3.32
N HIS A 312 13.54 28.59 -2.63
CA HIS A 312 12.78 29.52 -1.80
C HIS A 312 12.93 30.94 -2.32
N GLU A 313 12.32 31.21 -3.47
CA GLU A 313 12.34 32.52 -4.13
C GLU A 313 11.70 33.58 -3.21
N GLY A 314 12.52 34.47 -2.63
CA GLY A 314 12.07 35.58 -1.77
C GLY A 314 12.09 35.33 -0.25
N GLU A 315 12.75 34.28 0.25
CA GLU A 315 12.94 34.11 1.70
C GLU A 315 13.87 35.20 2.28
N GLU A 316 13.39 35.89 3.32
CA GLU A 316 13.95 37.13 3.85
C GLU A 316 15.33 36.85 4.50
N PHE A 317 15.39 35.91 5.44
CA PHE A 317 16.61 35.59 6.19
C PHE A 317 17.77 35.12 5.29
N MET A 318 17.47 34.44 4.19
CA MET A 318 18.51 33.95 3.29
C MET A 318 18.93 35.04 2.31
N THR A 319 18.03 35.96 1.97
CA THR A 319 18.37 37.19 1.24
C THR A 319 19.32 38.06 2.07
N GLU A 320 19.04 38.27 3.36
CA GLU A 320 19.94 38.97 4.29
C GLU A 320 21.32 38.31 4.38
N ASN A 321 21.39 36.98 4.53
CA ASN A 321 22.66 36.24 4.54
C ASN A 321 23.45 36.45 3.23
N VAL A 322 22.76 36.41 2.09
CA VAL A 322 23.35 36.64 0.76
C VAL A 322 23.88 38.07 0.62
N GLU A 323 23.16 39.08 1.11
CA GLU A 323 23.62 40.47 1.11
C GLU A 323 24.85 40.66 2.01
N TYR A 324 24.83 40.11 3.23
CA TYR A 324 25.96 40.11 4.15
C TYR A 324 27.22 39.48 3.53
N TYR A 325 27.10 38.31 2.91
CA TYR A 325 28.25 37.67 2.26
C TYR A 325 28.78 38.48 1.08
N LYS A 326 27.91 39.10 0.27
CA LYS A 326 28.33 39.99 -0.84
C LYS A 326 29.06 41.23 -0.35
N GLU A 327 28.62 41.84 0.75
CA GLU A 327 29.34 42.97 1.37
C GLU A 327 30.73 42.56 1.84
N VAL A 328 30.84 41.40 2.50
CA VAL A 328 32.12 40.89 3.04
C VAL A 328 33.10 40.44 1.95
N LEU A 329 32.60 39.93 0.81
CA LEU A 329 33.42 39.50 -0.34
C LEU A 329 33.73 40.64 -1.32
N GLY A 330 32.87 41.66 -1.39
CA GLY A 330 32.97 42.77 -2.35
C GLY A 330 32.60 42.39 -3.80
N HIS A 331 32.04 41.20 -4.02
CA HIS A 331 31.53 40.74 -5.31
C HIS A 331 30.36 39.75 -5.14
N ASP A 332 29.70 39.43 -6.25
CA ASP A 332 28.68 38.38 -6.31
C ASP A 332 29.31 37.02 -6.64
N SER A 333 28.57 35.94 -6.39
CA SER A 333 28.93 34.58 -6.80
C SER A 333 27.74 33.95 -7.57
N GLN A 334 27.70 32.63 -7.74
CA GLN A 334 26.60 31.95 -8.46
C GLN A 334 26.08 30.74 -7.66
N PRO A 335 24.81 30.36 -7.85
CA PRO A 335 24.28 29.09 -7.34
C PRO A 335 25.05 27.87 -7.85
N ARG A 336 24.97 26.76 -7.11
CA ARG A 336 25.63 25.51 -7.49
C ARG A 336 24.96 24.86 -8.70
N LYS A 337 25.78 24.53 -9.69
CA LYS A 337 25.35 24.06 -11.02
C LYS A 337 24.56 22.75 -10.98
N GLU A 338 24.82 21.92 -9.99
CA GLU A 338 24.11 20.66 -9.72
C GLU A 338 22.66 20.93 -9.31
N ALA A 339 22.43 21.95 -8.46
CA ALA A 339 21.11 22.38 -8.03
C ALA A 339 20.37 23.14 -9.14
N GLU A 340 21.05 24.01 -9.90
CA GLU A 340 20.48 24.65 -11.09
C GLU A 340 20.00 23.62 -12.12
N GLN A 341 20.81 22.60 -12.40
CA GLN A 341 20.46 21.53 -13.34
C GLN A 341 19.30 20.68 -12.81
N TYR A 342 19.31 20.34 -11.52
CA TYR A 342 18.24 19.61 -10.86
C TYR A 342 16.90 20.37 -10.94
N LEU A 343 16.88 21.66 -10.58
CA LEU A 343 15.66 22.47 -10.61
C LEU A 343 15.19 22.79 -12.03
N ARG A 344 16.10 23.03 -12.97
CA ARG A 344 15.75 23.21 -14.39
C ARG A 344 15.10 21.96 -14.96
N ARG A 345 15.65 20.79 -14.65
CA ARG A 345 15.06 19.49 -14.98
C ARG A 345 13.68 19.35 -14.32
N HIS A 346 13.59 19.54 -13.01
CA HIS A 346 12.34 19.38 -12.24
C HIS A 346 11.20 20.28 -12.74
N LYS A 347 11.48 21.57 -13.01
CA LYS A 347 10.50 22.51 -13.60
C LYS A 347 10.06 22.05 -15.01
N GLN A 348 10.98 21.54 -15.84
CA GLN A 348 10.65 20.96 -17.16
C GLN A 348 9.84 19.66 -17.09
N GLU A 349 10.06 18.85 -16.06
CA GLU A 349 9.34 17.59 -15.85
C GLU A 349 7.91 17.84 -15.35
N LEU A 350 7.73 18.85 -14.50
CA LEU A 350 6.41 19.37 -14.11
C LEU A 350 5.60 19.87 -15.31
N ASP A 351 6.20 20.70 -16.18
CA ASP A 351 5.57 21.19 -17.42
C ASP A 351 5.10 20.02 -18.31
N LEU A 352 5.98 19.03 -18.52
CA LEU A 352 5.68 17.85 -19.33
C LEU A 352 4.62 16.95 -18.69
N LEU A 353 4.57 16.85 -17.36
CA LEU A 353 3.51 16.13 -16.65
C LEU A 353 2.16 16.83 -16.80
N HIS A 354 2.10 18.15 -16.60
CA HIS A 354 0.85 18.90 -16.82
C HIS A 354 0.34 18.75 -18.26
N ILE A 355 1.22 18.80 -19.27
CA ILE A 355 0.85 18.55 -20.67
C ILE A 355 0.36 17.11 -20.88
N GLY A 356 1.16 16.11 -20.48
CA GLY A 356 0.87 14.69 -20.69
C GLY A 356 -0.41 14.24 -19.99
N SER A 357 -0.55 14.55 -18.71
CA SER A 357 -1.71 14.14 -17.90
C SER A 357 -2.99 14.87 -18.34
N SER A 358 -2.92 16.16 -18.69
CA SER A 358 -4.09 16.89 -19.26
C SER A 358 -4.55 16.28 -20.59
N ASN A 359 -3.63 15.91 -21.48
CA ASN A 359 -3.96 15.24 -22.75
C ASN A 359 -4.58 13.85 -22.54
N LEU A 360 -4.22 13.17 -21.45
CA LEU A 360 -4.79 11.87 -21.04
C LEU A 360 -6.10 12.02 -20.23
N GLY A 361 -6.56 13.24 -19.95
CA GLY A 361 -7.80 13.52 -19.23
C GLY A 361 -7.73 13.33 -17.71
N VAL A 362 -6.51 13.28 -17.13
CA VAL A 362 -6.28 13.11 -15.69
C VAL A 362 -5.46 14.31 -15.20
N PRO A 363 -5.98 15.22 -14.36
CA PRO A 363 -5.20 16.36 -13.89
C PRO A 363 -4.07 15.90 -12.97
N TYR A 364 -2.83 16.32 -13.26
CA TYR A 364 -1.70 16.18 -12.32
C TYR A 364 -1.66 17.37 -11.36
N ILE A 365 -1.46 17.08 -10.07
CA ILE A 365 -1.22 18.03 -9.00
C ILE A 365 0.11 17.64 -8.37
N GLU A 366 1.06 18.57 -8.29
CA GLU A 366 2.36 18.32 -7.67
C GLU A 366 2.25 18.26 -6.14
N GLY A 367 3.07 17.43 -5.49
CA GLY A 367 3.23 17.47 -4.04
C GLY A 367 4.02 18.70 -3.57
N ASN A 368 3.63 19.25 -2.43
CA ASN A 368 4.32 20.38 -1.80
C ASN A 368 5.70 19.97 -1.24
N TYR A 369 6.74 19.96 -2.08
CA TYR A 369 8.09 19.52 -1.69
C TYR A 369 8.96 20.62 -1.06
N TRP A 370 8.70 21.88 -1.41
CA TRP A 370 9.46 23.07 -0.95
C TRP A 370 8.55 24.23 -0.50
N SER A 371 7.25 23.99 -0.24
CA SER A 371 6.30 25.07 0.06
C SER A 371 6.40 25.63 1.49
N SER A 372 6.98 24.87 2.42
CA SER A 372 7.39 25.35 3.74
C SER A 372 8.87 25.68 3.68
N SER A 373 9.26 26.87 4.14
CA SER A 373 10.68 27.23 4.17
C SER A 373 11.47 26.39 5.16
N GLY A 374 10.83 25.87 6.23
CA GLY A 374 11.32 24.71 6.98
C GLY A 374 12.79 24.77 7.40
N GLY A 375 13.27 25.98 7.70
CA GLY A 375 14.67 26.25 7.98
C GLY A 375 15.12 25.68 9.33
N ARG A 376 16.41 25.82 9.64
CA ARG A 376 16.92 25.43 10.96
C ARG A 376 16.25 26.22 12.09
N GLU A 377 15.48 25.51 12.91
CA GLU A 377 14.90 26.01 14.18
C GLU A 377 15.97 26.07 15.29
N ASP A 378 17.12 26.70 15.03
CA ASP A 378 18.22 26.80 15.98
C ASP A 378 18.74 28.24 16.20
N ALA A 379 19.42 28.44 17.33
CA ALA A 379 20.01 29.73 17.72
C ALA A 379 21.31 30.06 16.97
N ASN A 380 21.70 29.23 16.00
CA ASN A 380 22.85 29.38 15.11
C ASN A 380 22.40 29.75 13.68
N ARG A 381 21.29 30.49 13.56
CA ARG A 381 21.06 31.39 12.42
C ARG A 381 22.07 32.55 12.50
N ILE A 382 22.49 33.12 11.38
CA ILE A 382 23.16 34.43 11.43
C ILE A 382 22.13 35.44 11.96
N PRO A 383 22.48 36.33 12.90
CA PRO A 383 21.54 37.33 13.39
C PRO A 383 21.10 38.29 12.27
N SER A 384 19.82 38.23 11.91
CA SER A 384 19.14 39.32 11.19
C SER A 384 19.32 40.63 11.96
N GLY A 385 19.43 41.74 11.24
CA GLY A 385 19.86 43.03 11.75
C GLY A 385 18.85 43.79 12.63
N THR A 386 17.94 43.12 13.34
CA THR A 386 16.94 43.77 14.21
C THR A 386 16.75 43.13 15.59
N ASP A 387 16.79 43.99 16.61
CA ASP A 387 15.87 44.02 17.77
C ASP A 387 15.73 42.79 18.70
N GLY A 388 16.86 42.32 19.26
CA GLY A 388 17.05 42.29 20.72
C GLY A 388 16.35 41.24 21.63
N TRP A 389 17.13 40.83 22.64
CA TRP A 389 16.81 39.98 23.81
C TRP A 389 16.82 38.45 23.66
N MET A 390 17.55 37.84 24.61
CA MET A 390 17.61 36.40 24.85
C MET A 390 16.62 36.02 25.95
N ASP A 391 16.08 34.81 25.87
CA ASP A 391 16.03 33.91 27.02
C ASP A 391 16.22 32.47 26.52
N TYR A 392 16.99 31.64 27.22
CA TYR A 392 17.45 30.33 26.71
C TYR A 392 17.46 29.25 27.80
N VAL A 393 16.55 28.28 27.69
CA VAL A 393 16.56 26.98 28.39
C VAL A 393 15.77 25.95 27.55
N PRO A 394 16.00 24.63 27.69
CA PRO A 394 16.20 23.81 26.49
C PRO A 394 15.17 22.69 26.25
N ILE A 395 15.39 22.01 25.12
CA ILE A 395 14.69 20.84 24.56
C ILE A 395 14.06 19.90 25.61
N SER A 396 12.72 19.86 25.66
CA SER A 396 11.93 18.63 25.85
C SER A 396 10.43 18.89 25.55
N THR A 397 9.67 17.81 25.34
CA THR A 397 8.21 17.77 25.09
C THR A 397 7.71 18.59 23.89
N LYS A 398 7.42 17.91 22.77
CA LYS A 398 6.43 18.42 21.81
C LYS A 398 5.08 18.47 22.51
N LYS A 399 4.45 19.65 22.59
CA LYS A 399 3.03 19.72 22.97
C LYS A 399 2.17 19.19 21.83
N ASN A 400 1.21 18.33 22.15
CA ASN A 400 0.16 17.95 21.22
C ASN A 400 -0.67 19.20 20.87
N VAL A 401 -0.71 19.58 19.59
CA VAL A 401 -1.56 20.67 19.11
C VAL A 401 -2.98 20.15 18.95
N THR A 402 -3.72 20.10 20.06
CA THR A 402 -5.17 19.86 20.00
C THR A 402 -5.87 21.08 19.41
N ILE A 403 -6.16 21.04 18.11
CA ILE A 403 -7.08 21.96 17.46
C ILE A 403 -8.48 21.67 18.02
N LEU A 404 -8.87 22.45 19.03
CA LEU A 404 -10.12 22.25 19.76
C LEU A 404 -11.27 22.90 18.98
N GLN A 405 -11.66 22.25 17.89
CA GLN A 405 -12.82 22.62 17.08
C GLN A 405 -14.11 22.39 17.88
N GLU A 406 -15.02 23.37 17.89
CA GLU A 406 -16.29 23.27 18.62
C GLU A 406 -17.10 22.05 18.14
N LEU A 407 -17.25 21.05 19.00
CA LEU A 407 -18.11 19.89 18.75
C LEU A 407 -19.58 20.33 18.80
N ARG A 408 -20.34 19.99 17.75
CA ARG A 408 -21.75 20.38 17.57
C ARG A 408 -22.56 19.15 17.23
N GLU A 409 -23.78 19.06 17.78
CA GLU A 409 -24.69 17.94 17.61
C GLU A 409 -26.16 18.40 17.51
N GLY A 410 -27.03 17.54 17.00
CA GLY A 410 -28.47 17.84 16.87
C GLY A 410 -28.87 18.50 15.55
N GLY A 411 -28.06 18.36 14.50
CA GLY A 411 -28.42 18.81 13.16
C GLY A 411 -29.58 18.04 12.52
N PRO A 412 -30.08 18.50 11.35
CA PRO A 412 -31.36 18.07 10.80
C PRO A 412 -31.39 16.61 10.33
N LEU A 413 -32.54 15.96 10.47
CA LEU A 413 -32.78 14.62 9.95
C LEU A 413 -33.10 14.69 8.45
N LEU A 414 -32.20 14.19 7.60
CA LEU A 414 -32.31 14.27 6.13
C LEU A 414 -33.38 13.35 5.52
N TYR A 415 -34.01 12.49 6.31
CA TYR A 415 -34.89 11.42 5.84
C TYR A 415 -36.11 11.32 6.76
N GLU A 416 -37.32 11.57 6.22
CA GLU A 416 -38.59 11.55 6.97
C GLU A 416 -38.84 10.22 7.71
N ASN A 417 -38.29 9.12 7.18
CA ASN A 417 -38.48 7.78 7.69
C ASN A 417 -37.53 7.39 8.85
N VAL A 418 -36.52 8.22 9.15
CA VAL A 418 -35.46 7.92 10.13
C VAL A 418 -35.76 8.60 11.46
N ARG A 419 -35.84 7.82 12.54
CA ARG A 419 -36.20 8.32 13.88
C ARG A 419 -34.97 8.45 14.76
N LEU A 420 -34.70 9.66 15.26
CA LEU A 420 -33.79 9.87 16.40
C LEU A 420 -34.38 9.21 17.65
N VAL A 421 -33.62 8.33 18.30
CA VAL A 421 -34.05 7.55 19.48
C VAL A 421 -33.39 8.06 20.75
N GLN A 422 -32.07 8.26 20.68
CA GLN A 422 -31.24 8.76 21.78
C GLN A 422 -30.12 9.64 21.21
N ASN A 423 -29.72 10.62 22.00
CA ASN A 423 -28.62 11.57 21.76
C ASN A 423 -27.53 11.39 22.82
N SER A 424 -26.45 12.17 22.74
CA SER A 424 -25.29 12.09 23.64
C SER A 424 -25.67 12.10 25.12
N GLY A 425 -26.54 13.04 25.52
CA GLY A 425 -27.03 13.16 26.90
C GLY A 425 -27.94 12.01 27.38
N THR A 426 -28.54 11.23 26.48
CA THR A 426 -29.29 9.99 26.84
C THR A 426 -28.50 8.70 26.60
N LEU A 427 -27.28 8.81 26.05
CA LEU A 427 -26.27 7.76 25.90
C LEU A 427 -25.06 7.99 26.84
N ASN A 428 -25.21 8.86 27.86
CA ASN A 428 -24.23 9.19 28.88
C ASN A 428 -22.82 9.45 28.31
N GLY A 429 -22.70 10.39 27.37
CA GLY A 429 -21.42 10.81 26.79
C GLY A 429 -21.55 12.04 25.89
N SER A 430 -20.60 12.20 24.96
CA SER A 430 -20.52 13.28 23.96
C SER A 430 -20.36 12.72 22.56
N GLN A 431 -20.91 13.39 21.53
CA GLN A 431 -20.89 12.91 20.14
C GLN A 431 -21.36 11.43 20.01
N ARG A 432 -22.51 11.08 20.60
CA ARG A 432 -23.16 9.75 20.48
C ARG A 432 -24.59 9.91 19.98
N VAL A 433 -25.03 9.05 19.07
CA VAL A 433 -26.41 9.05 18.56
C VAL A 433 -26.93 7.66 18.28
N LEU A 434 -28.23 7.46 18.53
CA LEU A 434 -28.96 6.24 18.16
C LEU A 434 -30.14 6.60 17.26
N PHE A 435 -30.15 6.03 16.07
CA PHE A 435 -31.26 6.09 15.12
C PHE A 435 -31.97 4.74 15.03
N ASP A 436 -33.26 4.80 14.75
CA ASP A 436 -34.09 3.68 14.35
C ASP A 436 -34.59 3.89 12.93
N ASP A 437 -35.00 2.78 12.30
CA ASP A 437 -35.74 2.76 11.04
C ASP A 437 -34.91 3.34 9.85
N VAL A 438 -33.57 3.28 9.92
CA VAL A 438 -32.62 3.73 8.89
C VAL A 438 -32.76 2.94 7.58
N ILE A 439 -33.05 1.65 7.68
CA ILE A 439 -33.41 0.75 6.58
C ILE A 439 -34.63 -0.11 6.97
N SER A 440 -35.33 -0.66 5.99
CA SER A 440 -36.50 -1.53 6.17
C SER A 440 -36.15 -3.01 6.42
N ASP A 441 -37.10 -3.78 6.94
CA ASP A 441 -36.94 -5.23 7.18
C ASP A 441 -36.57 -6.03 5.91
N ASN A 442 -37.04 -5.58 4.74
CA ASN A 442 -36.68 -6.18 3.45
C ASN A 442 -35.20 -5.94 3.11
N GLU A 443 -34.70 -4.73 3.35
CA GLU A 443 -33.30 -4.36 3.10
C GLU A 443 -32.36 -5.06 4.09
N CYS A 444 -32.76 -5.10 5.38
CA CYS A 444 -32.13 -5.92 6.42
C CYS A 444 -31.99 -7.39 6.00
N THR A 445 -33.07 -7.98 5.46
CA THR A 445 -33.08 -9.38 5.01
C THR A 445 -32.17 -9.60 3.79
N GLU A 446 -32.23 -8.71 2.79
CA GLU A 446 -31.36 -8.76 1.60
C GLU A 446 -29.87 -8.61 1.97
N LEU A 447 -29.52 -7.76 2.95
CA LEU A 447 -28.14 -7.60 3.43
C LEU A 447 -27.68 -8.76 4.33
N LYS A 448 -28.57 -9.36 5.13
CA LYS A 448 -28.30 -10.61 5.87
C LYS A 448 -28.02 -11.76 4.89
N HIS A 449 -28.79 -11.86 3.80
CA HIS A 449 -28.51 -12.81 2.72
C HIS A 449 -27.20 -12.51 1.98
N LEU A 450 -26.86 -11.24 1.72
CA LEU A 450 -25.57 -10.86 1.12
C LEU A 450 -24.37 -11.34 1.95
N ALA A 451 -24.45 -11.32 3.29
CA ALA A 451 -23.38 -11.85 4.15
C ALA A 451 -23.21 -13.37 3.99
N HIS A 452 -24.30 -14.12 3.87
CA HIS A 452 -24.26 -15.56 3.58
C HIS A 452 -23.74 -15.85 2.17
N TYR A 453 -24.19 -15.11 1.15
CA TYR A 453 -23.66 -15.26 -0.20
C TYR A 453 -22.15 -14.96 -0.24
N GLY A 454 -21.70 -13.88 0.41
CA GLY A 454 -20.28 -13.51 0.47
C GLY A 454 -19.40 -14.60 1.09
N TYR A 455 -19.93 -15.39 2.02
CA TYR A 455 -19.27 -16.57 2.59
C TYR A 455 -19.13 -17.72 1.58
N GLU A 456 -20.15 -17.94 0.73
CA GLU A 456 -20.06 -18.85 -0.42
C GLU A 456 -19.17 -18.30 -1.56
N GLY A 457 -18.56 -17.13 -1.38
CA GLY A 457 -17.84 -16.39 -2.42
C GLY A 457 -18.75 -15.70 -3.44
N ARG A 458 -20.07 -15.61 -3.18
CA ARG A 458 -21.08 -15.16 -4.14
C ARG A 458 -21.60 -13.76 -3.80
N VAL A 459 -21.84 -12.93 -4.83
CA VAL A 459 -22.39 -11.58 -4.63
C VAL A 459 -23.40 -11.24 -5.73
N PRO A 460 -24.70 -11.15 -5.43
CA PRO A 460 -25.69 -10.62 -6.36
C PRO A 460 -25.55 -9.09 -6.48
N LEU A 461 -25.54 -8.57 -7.72
CA LEU A 461 -25.39 -7.13 -8.00
C LEU A 461 -26.44 -6.26 -7.28
N LYS A 462 -27.67 -6.75 -7.16
CA LYS A 462 -28.77 -6.05 -6.45
C LYS A 462 -28.43 -5.84 -4.97
N SER A 463 -28.03 -6.90 -4.28
CA SER A 463 -27.72 -6.89 -2.85
C SER A 463 -26.44 -6.06 -2.58
N ALA A 464 -25.43 -6.18 -3.45
CA ALA A 464 -24.23 -5.33 -3.42
C ALA A 464 -24.57 -3.84 -3.59
N ARG A 465 -25.45 -3.49 -4.55
CA ARG A 465 -25.91 -2.12 -4.77
C ARG A 465 -26.58 -1.57 -3.51
N LEU A 466 -27.47 -2.35 -2.90
CA LEU A 466 -28.11 -1.98 -1.65
C LEU A 466 -27.09 -1.72 -0.53
N PHE A 467 -26.07 -2.56 -0.38
CA PHE A 467 -25.02 -2.37 0.63
C PHE A 467 -24.28 -1.03 0.48
N TYR A 468 -23.95 -0.64 -0.76
CA TYR A 468 -23.37 0.66 -1.06
C TYR A 468 -24.35 1.82 -0.77
N GLU A 469 -25.58 1.73 -1.28
CA GLU A 469 -26.60 2.79 -1.11
C GLU A 469 -26.98 3.02 0.36
N VAL A 470 -27.01 1.95 1.17
CA VAL A 470 -27.25 2.00 2.62
C VAL A 470 -26.06 2.58 3.38
N SER A 471 -24.83 2.26 2.98
CA SER A 471 -23.62 2.84 3.58
C SER A 471 -23.52 4.35 3.30
N GLU A 472 -23.86 4.78 2.07
CA GLU A 472 -24.03 6.19 1.69
C GLU A 472 -25.12 6.89 2.50
N LYS A 473 -26.27 6.23 2.74
CA LYS A 473 -27.35 6.78 3.58
C LYS A 473 -26.87 7.01 5.02
N ALA A 474 -26.16 6.03 5.59
CA ALA A 474 -25.58 6.13 6.93
C ALA A 474 -24.59 7.30 7.05
N ARG A 475 -23.64 7.42 6.12
CA ARG A 475 -22.66 8.52 6.08
C ARG A 475 -23.32 9.90 6.18
N ARG A 476 -24.33 10.16 5.33
CA ARG A 476 -25.06 11.44 5.27
C ARG A 476 -25.84 11.76 6.55
N ILE A 477 -26.33 10.73 7.25
CA ILE A 477 -27.00 10.89 8.56
C ILE A 477 -25.99 11.35 9.63
N ILE A 478 -24.79 10.76 9.65
CA ILE A 478 -23.70 11.15 10.58
C ILE A 478 -23.24 12.59 10.29
N GLU A 479 -22.99 12.93 9.03
CA GLU A 479 -22.59 14.28 8.60
C GLU A 479 -23.59 15.36 9.03
N SER A 480 -24.88 15.12 8.79
CA SER A 480 -25.94 16.07 9.11
C SER A 480 -26.17 16.21 10.61
N TYR A 481 -26.17 15.09 11.36
CA TYR A 481 -26.46 15.12 12.79
C TYR A 481 -25.34 15.78 13.62
N PHE A 482 -24.08 15.50 13.31
CA PHE A 482 -22.92 16.15 13.96
C PHE A 482 -22.49 17.45 13.26
N MET A 483 -23.34 17.99 12.37
CA MET A 483 -23.18 19.31 11.74
C MET A 483 -21.79 19.56 11.13
N LEU A 484 -21.26 18.56 10.42
CA LEU A 484 -19.87 18.58 9.96
C LEU A 484 -19.68 19.55 8.79
N ASN A 485 -18.68 20.43 8.92
CA ASN A 485 -18.31 21.41 7.87
C ASN A 485 -17.62 20.78 6.65
N SER A 486 -17.24 19.50 6.75
CA SER A 486 -16.49 18.74 5.74
C SER A 486 -17.19 17.41 5.48
N THR A 487 -17.14 16.96 4.23
CA THR A 487 -17.59 15.62 3.84
C THR A 487 -16.78 14.55 4.56
N LEU A 488 -17.44 13.59 5.20
CA LEU A 488 -16.80 12.37 5.66
C LEU A 488 -16.44 11.50 4.46
N HIS A 489 -15.30 10.85 4.55
CA HIS A 489 -14.91 9.75 3.67
C HIS A 489 -14.95 8.45 4.46
N PHE A 490 -15.45 7.35 3.87
CA PHE A 490 -15.26 6.03 4.49
C PHE A 490 -13.77 5.78 4.68
N SER A 491 -13.36 5.27 5.85
CA SER A 491 -12.02 4.73 6.13
C SER A 491 -12.00 3.21 5.92
N TYR A 492 -13.10 2.54 6.24
CA TYR A 492 -13.31 1.11 6.02
C TYR A 492 -14.80 0.78 6.10
N THR A 493 -15.26 -0.19 5.31
CA THR A 493 -16.66 -0.64 5.26
C THR A 493 -16.74 -2.16 5.40
N HIS A 494 -17.51 -2.66 6.37
CA HIS A 494 -17.49 -4.09 6.74
C HIS A 494 -18.91 -4.65 6.98
N LEU A 495 -19.36 -5.52 6.08
CA LEU A 495 -20.50 -6.41 6.36
C LEU A 495 -20.01 -7.60 7.20
N VAL A 496 -20.53 -7.73 8.42
CA VAL A 496 -20.11 -8.76 9.38
C VAL A 496 -21.29 -9.46 10.03
N CYS A 497 -21.23 -10.80 10.08
CA CYS A 497 -22.14 -11.64 10.83
C CYS A 497 -21.36 -12.51 11.82
N ARG A 498 -21.82 -12.59 13.08
CA ARG A 498 -21.22 -13.39 14.15
C ARG A 498 -22.25 -14.29 14.83
N THR A 499 -22.00 -15.59 14.79
CA THR A 499 -22.86 -16.64 15.39
C THR A 499 -22.50 -16.86 16.86
N ALA A 500 -23.45 -17.33 17.66
CA ALA A 500 -23.17 -17.86 19.00
C ALA A 500 -22.23 -19.09 18.95
N ILE A 501 -21.38 -19.24 19.96
CA ILE A 501 -20.40 -20.33 20.05
C ILE A 501 -21.08 -21.63 20.52
N SER A 502 -20.70 -22.78 19.98
CA SER A 502 -21.18 -24.09 20.45
C SER A 502 -20.62 -24.43 21.83
N GLY A 503 -21.47 -24.53 22.85
CA GLY A 503 -21.08 -24.88 24.22
C GLY A 503 -22.11 -24.49 25.27
N GLN A 504 -21.71 -24.44 26.54
CA GLN A 504 -22.54 -23.90 27.62
C GLN A 504 -22.62 -22.36 27.50
N GLN A 505 -23.82 -21.84 27.25
CA GLN A 505 -24.05 -20.40 27.05
C GLN A 505 -24.72 -19.68 28.24
N ASP A 506 -25.12 -20.41 29.28
CA ASP A 506 -25.72 -19.83 30.48
C ASP A 506 -24.70 -18.99 31.25
N HIS A 507 -25.13 -17.80 31.71
CA HIS A 507 -24.34 -16.86 32.52
C HIS A 507 -23.01 -16.36 31.91
N ARG A 508 -22.87 -16.41 30.57
CA ARG A 508 -21.73 -15.82 29.84
C ARG A 508 -21.72 -14.29 30.00
N ASN A 509 -20.66 -13.77 30.62
CA ASN A 509 -20.43 -12.33 30.86
C ASN A 509 -19.24 -11.76 30.07
N ASP A 510 -18.63 -12.54 29.17
CA ASP A 510 -17.53 -12.11 28.31
C ASP A 510 -17.98 -11.19 27.16
N LEU A 511 -17.02 -10.51 26.58
CA LEU A 511 -17.20 -9.70 25.38
C LEU A 511 -16.91 -10.54 24.14
N SER A 512 -17.77 -10.47 23.13
CA SER A 512 -17.43 -11.01 21.80
C SER A 512 -16.51 -10.06 21.04
N HIS A 513 -16.55 -8.77 21.33
CA HIS A 513 -15.62 -7.77 20.79
C HIS A 513 -15.12 -6.90 21.96
N PRO A 514 -13.80 -6.84 22.21
CA PRO A 514 -13.25 -6.13 23.37
C PRO A 514 -13.58 -4.64 23.34
N ILE A 515 -13.48 -4.00 24.50
CA ILE A 515 -13.61 -2.56 24.60
C ILE A 515 -12.36 -1.90 24.01
N HIS A 516 -12.57 -0.94 23.13
CA HIS A 516 -11.52 -0.19 22.45
C HIS A 516 -12.03 1.20 22.03
N ALA A 517 -11.12 2.06 21.57
CA ALA A 517 -11.43 3.25 20.78
C ALA A 517 -10.95 3.02 19.35
N ASP A 518 -11.53 3.73 18.37
CA ASP A 518 -11.29 3.47 16.95
C ASP A 518 -10.04 4.17 16.39
N ASN A 519 -9.64 5.29 17.01
CA ASN A 519 -8.52 6.12 16.55
C ASN A 519 -7.35 6.26 17.54
N CYS A 520 -7.35 5.52 18.64
CA CYS A 520 -6.27 5.54 19.61
C CYS A 520 -6.07 4.19 20.33
N LEU A 521 -4.86 3.99 20.85
CA LEU A 521 -4.58 2.93 21.80
C LEU A 521 -5.16 3.36 23.16
N LEU A 522 -6.24 2.71 23.57
CA LEU A 522 -6.88 2.95 24.86
C LEU A 522 -6.06 2.28 25.96
N ASP A 523 -5.60 3.07 26.94
CA ASP A 523 -4.98 2.60 28.18
C ASP A 523 -5.96 2.73 29.36
N PRO A 524 -6.56 1.61 29.83
CA PRO A 524 -7.55 1.62 30.91
C PRO A 524 -6.95 1.67 32.33
N GLU A 525 -5.62 1.75 32.46
CA GLU A 525 -4.93 1.92 33.74
C GLU A 525 -4.44 3.37 33.90
N ALA A 526 -3.95 4.00 32.83
CA ALA A 526 -3.64 5.43 32.79
C ALA A 526 -4.91 6.31 32.62
N ASN A 527 -5.98 5.79 32.02
CA ASN A 527 -7.09 6.56 31.43
C ASN A 527 -6.60 7.49 30.30
N GLU A 528 -5.71 6.98 29.44
CA GLU A 528 -5.16 7.73 28.30
C GLU A 528 -5.55 7.06 26.97
N CYS A 529 -5.46 7.83 25.89
CA CYS A 529 -5.92 7.47 24.55
C CYS A 529 -4.86 7.95 23.54
N TRP A 530 -3.87 7.08 23.29
CA TRP A 530 -2.69 7.42 22.52
C TRP A 530 -3.00 7.37 21.02
N LYS A 531 -3.05 8.53 20.36
CA LYS A 531 -3.22 8.65 18.90
C LYS A 531 -1.92 8.35 18.16
N GLU A 532 -1.46 7.10 18.26
CA GLU A 532 -0.27 6.58 17.59
C GLU A 532 -0.52 5.17 17.00
N PRO A 533 0.24 4.74 15.98
CA PRO A 533 0.12 3.39 15.42
C PRO A 533 0.44 2.32 16.48
N PRO A 534 -0.23 1.14 16.48
CA PRO A 534 -1.06 0.62 15.40
C PRO A 534 -2.52 1.12 15.34
N ALA A 535 -2.94 2.11 16.15
CA ALA A 535 -4.29 2.66 16.03
C ALA A 535 -4.53 3.37 14.69
N TYR A 536 -5.78 3.39 14.23
CA TYR A 536 -6.20 4.10 13.01
C TYR A 536 -6.44 5.59 13.32
N THR A 537 -5.37 6.32 13.63
CA THR A 537 -5.38 7.69 14.19
C THR A 537 -6.18 8.73 13.41
N TYR A 538 -6.38 8.46 12.12
CA TYR A 538 -7.12 9.23 11.13
C TYR A 538 -8.65 8.97 11.12
N ARG A 539 -9.17 8.02 11.91
CA ARG A 539 -10.62 7.83 12.05
C ARG A 539 -11.21 8.93 12.93
N ASP A 540 -12.28 9.57 12.46
CA ASP A 540 -12.94 10.67 13.16
C ASP A 540 -14.34 10.29 13.65
N TYR A 541 -15.08 9.49 12.86
CA TYR A 541 -16.42 9.02 13.21
C TYR A 541 -16.61 7.54 12.85
N SER A 542 -17.45 6.85 13.61
CA SER A 542 -17.81 5.44 13.44
C SER A 542 -19.33 5.27 13.46
N ALA A 543 -19.86 4.27 12.74
CA ALA A 543 -21.27 3.89 12.82
C ALA A 543 -21.47 2.38 12.64
N LEU A 544 -22.39 1.79 13.41
CA LEU A 544 -22.83 0.41 13.25
C LEU A 544 -24.34 0.38 12.96
N LEU A 545 -24.70 -0.09 11.77
CA LEU A 545 -26.08 -0.34 11.34
C LEU A 545 -26.43 -1.83 11.51
N TYR A 546 -27.47 -2.11 12.30
CA TYR A 546 -27.89 -3.47 12.62
C TYR A 546 -28.90 -4.00 11.61
N LEU A 547 -28.65 -5.23 11.13
CA LEU A 547 -29.46 -5.89 10.12
C LEU A 547 -30.53 -6.80 10.73
N ASN A 548 -30.42 -7.14 12.02
CA ASN A 548 -31.34 -8.10 12.64
C ASN A 548 -31.40 -7.98 14.17
N GLY A 549 -32.29 -8.77 14.78
CA GLY A 549 -32.50 -8.84 16.23
C GLY A 549 -33.04 -10.19 16.72
N ASP A 550 -33.03 -11.22 15.86
CA ASP A 550 -33.42 -12.61 16.14
C ASP A 550 -32.30 -13.40 16.85
N PHE A 551 -31.70 -12.79 17.88
CA PHE A 551 -30.60 -13.37 18.65
C PHE A 551 -30.59 -12.87 20.11
N ASP A 552 -29.87 -13.59 20.98
CA ASP A 552 -29.69 -13.24 22.40
C ASP A 552 -28.25 -12.82 22.70
N GLY A 553 -28.10 -11.90 23.66
CA GLY A 553 -26.85 -11.22 23.95
C GLY A 553 -26.44 -10.27 22.82
N GLY A 554 -25.13 -10.07 22.65
CA GLY A 554 -24.58 -9.26 21.56
C GLY A 554 -24.92 -7.76 21.64
N GLU A 555 -25.32 -7.26 22.80
CA GLU A 555 -25.53 -5.83 23.03
C GLU A 555 -24.23 -5.05 22.79
N PHE A 556 -24.35 -3.91 22.13
CA PHE A 556 -23.27 -2.94 21.99
C PHE A 556 -23.25 -2.07 23.25
N ILE A 557 -22.06 -1.82 23.81
CA ILE A 557 -21.88 -1.04 25.04
C ILE A 557 -20.88 0.08 24.81
N PHE A 558 -21.17 1.25 25.38
CA PHE A 558 -20.18 2.30 25.63
C PHE A 558 -19.67 2.18 27.07
N THR A 559 -18.42 2.54 27.31
CA THR A 559 -17.84 2.65 28.66
C THR A 559 -17.20 4.01 28.91
N GLU A 560 -16.69 4.21 30.11
CA GLU A 560 -15.63 5.19 30.38
C GLU A 560 -14.27 4.67 29.83
N MET A 561 -13.23 5.49 29.92
CA MET A 561 -11.85 5.12 29.54
C MET A 561 -11.27 3.97 30.38
N ASP A 562 -11.83 3.70 31.56
CA ASP A 562 -11.44 2.59 32.45
C ASP A 562 -11.72 1.18 31.87
N ALA A 563 -12.40 1.10 30.71
CA ALA A 563 -12.86 -0.10 30.02
C ALA A 563 -13.69 -1.08 30.88
N LYS A 564 -14.34 -0.58 31.93
CA LYS A 564 -15.07 -1.38 32.95
C LYS A 564 -16.45 -0.77 33.26
N THR A 565 -16.52 0.54 33.41
CA THR A 565 -17.73 1.28 33.77
C THR A 565 -18.60 1.49 32.53
N VAL A 566 -19.66 0.68 32.39
CA VAL A 566 -20.61 0.76 31.26
C VAL A 566 -21.51 1.99 31.42
N THR A 567 -21.39 2.93 30.48
CA THR A 567 -22.13 4.21 30.47
C THR A 567 -23.48 4.09 29.75
N ALA A 568 -23.53 3.32 28.66
CA ALA A 568 -24.76 3.03 27.92
C ALA A 568 -24.73 1.64 27.27
N SER A 569 -25.92 1.08 26.99
CA SER A 569 -26.08 -0.21 26.32
C SER A 569 -27.18 -0.14 25.26
N VAL A 570 -26.86 -0.55 24.04
CA VAL A 570 -27.72 -0.52 22.86
C VAL A 570 -28.05 -1.95 22.45
N LYS A 571 -29.32 -2.34 22.58
CA LYS A 571 -29.82 -3.60 22.02
C LYS A 571 -30.02 -3.46 20.50
N PRO A 572 -29.38 -4.31 19.67
CA PRO A 572 -29.58 -4.35 18.22
C PRO A 572 -31.00 -4.73 17.81
N ARG A 573 -31.41 -4.24 16.63
CA ARG A 573 -32.60 -4.66 15.87
C ARG A 573 -32.42 -4.22 14.41
N CYS A 574 -33.18 -4.77 13.47
CA CYS A 574 -33.16 -4.26 12.09
C CYS A 574 -33.39 -2.73 12.03
N GLY A 575 -32.66 -2.05 11.13
CA GLY A 575 -32.82 -0.62 10.86
C GLY A 575 -32.25 0.30 11.94
N ARG A 576 -31.73 -0.24 13.05
CA ARG A 576 -31.13 0.55 14.12
C ARG A 576 -29.67 0.87 13.83
N MET A 577 -29.28 2.14 13.91
CA MET A 577 -27.91 2.59 13.71
C MET A 577 -27.41 3.33 14.94
N VAL A 578 -26.27 2.91 15.49
CA VAL A 578 -25.50 3.71 16.45
C VAL A 578 -24.41 4.46 15.69
N GLY A 579 -24.18 5.73 16.02
CA GLY A 579 -23.14 6.57 15.43
C GLY A 579 -22.43 7.40 16.49
N PHE A 580 -21.11 7.59 16.35
CA PHE A 580 -20.30 8.26 17.37
C PHE A 580 -18.96 8.78 16.80
N SER A 581 -18.28 9.69 17.50
CA SER A 581 -16.89 10.06 17.16
C SER A 581 -15.90 8.98 17.63
N SER A 582 -14.85 8.72 16.87
CA SER A 582 -14.00 7.52 16.99
C SER A 582 -12.97 7.54 18.16
N GLY A 583 -12.97 8.55 19.02
CA GLY A 583 -11.93 8.78 20.02
C GLY A 583 -12.17 8.17 21.41
N GLY A 584 -11.28 8.53 22.33
CA GLY A 584 -11.29 8.09 23.73
C GLY A 584 -12.47 8.59 24.55
N GLU A 585 -13.27 9.51 24.01
CA GLU A 585 -14.59 9.90 24.52
C GLU A 585 -15.69 8.85 24.25
N ASN A 586 -15.45 7.91 23.34
CA ASN A 586 -16.36 6.81 22.98
C ASN A 586 -15.73 5.40 23.02
N PRO A 587 -15.10 4.96 24.13
CA PRO A 587 -14.68 3.58 24.30
C PRO A 587 -15.90 2.66 24.24
N HIS A 588 -15.81 1.59 23.45
CA HIS A 588 -16.98 0.74 23.19
C HIS A 588 -16.60 -0.71 22.86
N GLY A 589 -17.56 -1.62 23.07
CA GLY A 589 -17.39 -3.05 22.84
C GLY A 589 -18.73 -3.77 22.61
N VAL A 590 -18.69 -5.10 22.48
CA VAL A 590 -19.89 -5.92 22.23
C VAL A 590 -19.89 -7.16 23.13
N ARG A 591 -21.00 -7.40 23.83
CA ARG A 591 -21.20 -8.58 24.70
C ARG A 591 -21.16 -9.90 23.92
N ALA A 592 -21.03 -11.03 24.61
CA ALA A 592 -21.18 -12.36 24.04
C ALA A 592 -22.55 -12.52 23.32
N VAL A 593 -22.57 -13.12 22.13
CA VAL A 593 -23.80 -13.60 21.48
C VAL A 593 -24.04 -15.01 22.02
N THR A 594 -25.18 -15.24 22.68
CA THR A 594 -25.47 -16.49 23.41
C THR A 594 -26.43 -17.42 22.66
N ARG A 595 -27.29 -16.88 21.79
CA ARG A 595 -28.11 -17.67 20.85
C ARG A 595 -28.28 -16.94 19.52
N GLY A 596 -28.24 -17.67 18.41
CA GLY A 596 -28.50 -17.11 17.07
C GLY A 596 -27.27 -16.48 16.42
N GLN A 597 -27.50 -15.52 15.52
CA GLN A 597 -26.45 -14.81 14.78
C GLN A 597 -26.75 -13.31 14.73
N ARG A 598 -25.75 -12.48 15.01
CA ARG A 598 -25.79 -11.01 14.97
C ARG A 598 -25.13 -10.51 13.70
N CYS A 599 -25.87 -9.77 12.87
CA CYS A 599 -25.38 -9.19 11.62
C CYS A 599 -25.46 -7.66 11.64
N ALA A 600 -24.41 -7.01 11.15
CA ALA A 600 -24.30 -5.55 11.09
C ALA A 600 -23.45 -5.11 9.88
N VAL A 601 -23.66 -3.87 9.45
CA VAL A 601 -22.69 -3.12 8.66
C VAL A 601 -21.95 -2.20 9.63
N ALA A 602 -20.64 -2.39 9.78
CA ALA A 602 -19.76 -1.47 10.49
C ALA A 602 -19.11 -0.52 9.47
N LEU A 603 -19.12 0.77 9.80
CA LEU A 603 -18.65 1.86 8.97
C LEU A 603 -17.70 2.71 9.80
N TRP A 604 -16.54 3.01 9.24
CA TRP A 604 -15.57 3.93 9.81
C TRP A 604 -15.37 5.09 8.85
N PHE A 605 -15.16 6.28 9.37
CA PHE A 605 -15.07 7.52 8.62
C PHE A 605 -13.86 8.36 9.03
N THR A 606 -13.38 9.16 8.10
CA THR A 606 -12.32 10.16 8.28
C THR A 606 -12.73 11.48 7.62
N LEU A 607 -12.26 12.60 8.18
CA LEU A 607 -12.34 13.93 7.59
C LEU A 607 -11.20 14.19 6.59
N ASP A 608 -10.16 13.34 6.56
CA ASP A 608 -9.03 13.45 5.65
C ASP A 608 -9.24 12.58 4.39
N PRO A 609 -9.36 13.18 3.18
CA PRO A 609 -9.53 12.44 1.93
C PRO A 609 -8.34 11.51 1.58
N LEU A 610 -7.17 11.68 2.20
CA LEU A 610 -5.99 10.82 1.97
C LEU A 610 -6.14 9.44 2.62
N TYR A 611 -6.84 9.35 3.76
CA TYR A 611 -7.05 8.09 4.48
C TYR A 611 -8.41 7.45 4.17
N ARG A 612 -9.06 7.88 3.09
CA ARG A 612 -10.27 7.25 2.57
C ARG A 612 -10.01 5.80 2.17
N GLU A 613 -11.08 5.02 2.20
CA GLU A 613 -11.18 3.66 1.70
C GLU A 613 -11.02 3.65 0.17
N LEU A 614 -9.76 3.63 -0.27
CA LEU A 614 -9.41 3.34 -1.64
C LEU A 614 -9.84 1.89 -1.97
N PRO A 615 -10.29 1.59 -3.19
CA PRO A 615 -10.58 0.23 -3.65
C PRO A 615 -9.28 -0.58 -3.93
N GLY A 616 -8.32 -0.54 -3.01
CA GLY A 616 -7.03 -1.21 -3.10
C GLY A 616 -7.14 -2.68 -2.74
N GLY A 617 -7.07 -3.57 -3.74
CA GLY A 617 -7.17 -5.01 -3.50
C GLY A 617 -7.63 -5.87 -4.68
N LYS A 618 -6.89 -5.86 -5.80
CA LYS A 618 -6.79 -6.94 -6.83
C LYS A 618 -8.06 -7.54 -7.48
N TYR A 619 -9.28 -7.12 -7.15
CA TYR A 619 -10.52 -7.75 -7.63
C TYR A 619 -11.47 -6.81 -8.41
N LYS A 620 -11.19 -6.60 -9.70
CA LYS A 620 -12.15 -6.00 -10.65
C LYS A 620 -13.26 -6.99 -11.03
N VAL A 621 -14.34 -7.05 -10.25
CA VAL A 621 -15.59 -7.71 -10.69
C VAL A 621 -16.16 -6.95 -11.89
N THR A 622 -16.12 -7.57 -13.07
CA THR A 622 -16.48 -6.93 -14.34
C THR A 622 -17.66 -7.66 -15.01
N TRP A 623 -18.77 -6.95 -15.15
CA TRP A 623 -20.05 -7.49 -15.62
C TRP A 623 -20.17 -7.38 -17.15
N HIS A 624 -20.33 -8.50 -17.88
CA HIS A 624 -20.31 -8.54 -19.35
C HIS A 624 -21.44 -9.37 -19.95
N TYR A 625 -22.49 -8.63 -20.43
CA TYR A 625 -25.27 -8.73 -21.10
C TYR A 625 -25.92 -9.34 -22.45
N SER A 626 -26.28 -10.64 -22.43
CA SER A 626 -26.74 -11.35 -23.62
C SER A 626 -28.25 -11.21 -23.80
N GLN A 627 -28.65 -10.61 -24.93
CA GLN A 627 -29.98 -10.03 -25.11
C GLN A 627 -30.98 -10.96 -25.83
N THR A 628 -30.73 -12.27 -25.89
CA THR A 628 -31.59 -13.25 -26.58
C THR A 628 -31.84 -14.53 -25.74
N PRO A 629 -33.08 -15.09 -25.71
CA PRO A 629 -33.40 -16.20 -24.79
C PRO A 629 -32.95 -17.61 -25.25
N ASN A 630 -32.69 -17.79 -26.55
CA ASN A 630 -32.75 -19.10 -27.20
C ASN A 630 -31.37 -19.73 -27.50
N LEU A 631 -30.62 -20.06 -26.45
CA LEU A 631 -29.47 -20.99 -26.54
C LEU A 631 -29.48 -21.96 -25.35
N GLY A 632 -30.02 -23.16 -25.58
CA GLY A 632 -30.06 -24.27 -24.62
C GLY A 632 -28.67 -24.84 -24.30
N CYS A 633 -28.57 -25.63 -23.24
CA CYS A 633 -27.32 -26.34 -22.89
C CYS A 633 -27.62 -27.84 -22.78
N ASP A 634 -28.21 -28.36 -23.84
CA ASP A 634 -29.07 -29.54 -23.73
C ASP A 634 -28.31 -30.82 -24.04
N SER A 635 -28.00 -31.59 -22.99
CA SER A 635 -28.12 -33.06 -23.00
C SER A 635 -27.95 -33.67 -21.59
N ASN A 636 -29.02 -33.57 -20.82
CA ASN A 636 -29.51 -34.59 -19.86
C ASN A 636 -28.48 -35.42 -19.08
N LYS A 637 -28.15 -34.99 -17.85
CA LYS A 637 -28.25 -35.82 -16.62
C LYS A 637 -28.05 -34.98 -15.36
N ILE A 638 -28.94 -35.16 -14.38
CA ILE A 638 -28.83 -34.63 -13.01
C ILE A 638 -28.24 -35.74 -12.13
N PRO A 639 -27.28 -35.43 -11.24
CA PRO A 639 -27.02 -36.20 -10.02
C PRO A 639 -27.58 -35.49 -8.78
N GLU A 640 -27.84 -36.27 -7.73
CA GLU A 640 -28.63 -35.89 -6.54
C GLU A 640 -27.90 -34.97 -5.53
N GLU A 641 -28.63 -34.56 -4.50
CA GLU A 641 -28.17 -33.69 -3.41
C GLU A 641 -26.90 -34.21 -2.72
N GLN A 642 -25.98 -33.30 -2.39
CA GLN A 642 -24.82 -33.61 -1.53
C GLN A 642 -24.86 -32.75 -0.27
N HIS A 643 -25.11 -33.40 0.87
CA HIS A 643 -24.88 -32.81 2.18
C HIS A 643 -23.38 -32.70 2.46
N PHE A 644 -22.91 -31.51 2.83
CA PHE A 644 -21.56 -31.31 3.34
C PHE A 644 -21.59 -31.25 4.87
N TYR A 645 -20.92 -32.20 5.51
CA TYR A 645 -20.76 -32.25 6.96
C TYR A 645 -19.67 -31.27 7.40
N THR A 646 -19.99 -30.37 8.32
CA THR A 646 -19.02 -29.47 8.94
C THR A 646 -18.19 -30.18 10.00
N THR A 647 -16.88 -30.00 9.96
CA THR A 647 -15.97 -30.39 11.06
C THR A 647 -14.86 -29.37 11.26
N GLN A 648 -14.62 -29.06 12.54
CA GLN A 648 -13.67 -28.06 13.06
C GLN A 648 -14.15 -26.59 12.92
N ASN A 649 -13.76 -25.78 13.90
CA ASN A 649 -14.47 -24.56 14.29
C ASN A 649 -13.95 -23.28 13.60
N ASP A 650 -14.77 -22.24 13.71
CA ASP A 650 -14.47 -20.83 13.46
C ASP A 650 -14.12 -20.44 12.01
N THR A 651 -15.19 -20.21 11.23
CA THR A 651 -15.13 -19.48 9.96
C THR A 651 -15.93 -18.18 10.05
N LEU A 652 -15.24 -17.03 10.02
CA LEU A 652 -15.86 -15.70 9.93
C LEU A 652 -16.02 -15.30 8.46
N ALA A 653 -17.15 -14.68 8.14
CA ALA A 653 -17.42 -14.12 6.83
C ALA A 653 -17.26 -12.59 6.86
N THR A 654 -16.24 -12.10 6.15
CA THR A 654 -16.02 -10.69 5.82
C THR A 654 -16.30 -10.46 4.33
N LEU A 655 -16.99 -9.37 4.02
CA LEU A 655 -17.20 -8.86 2.66
C LEU A 655 -17.07 -7.33 2.67
N ASN A 656 -16.40 -6.78 1.66
CA ASN A 656 -16.27 -5.34 1.42
C ASN A 656 -16.53 -5.02 -0.07
N ILE A 657 -17.20 -3.90 -0.36
CA ILE A 657 -17.61 -3.46 -1.70
C ILE A 657 -17.60 -1.93 -1.77
N ASN A 658 -16.46 -1.37 -2.18
CA ASN A 658 -16.14 0.05 -2.00
C ASN A 658 -16.75 0.96 -3.11
N SER A 659 -17.11 0.40 -4.28
CA SER A 659 -17.86 1.12 -5.33
C SER A 659 -18.51 0.16 -6.33
N ILE A 660 -19.60 0.59 -6.98
CA ILE A 660 -20.31 -0.20 -7.99
C ILE A 660 -20.65 0.71 -9.19
N LYS A 661 -20.03 0.45 -10.34
CA LYS A 661 -20.27 1.20 -11.59
C LYS A 661 -21.34 0.48 -12.42
N ILE A 662 -22.46 1.16 -12.68
CA ILE A 662 -23.63 0.62 -13.39
C ILE A 662 -23.85 1.40 -14.70
N ASN A 663 -23.91 0.70 -15.83
CA ASN A 663 -24.49 1.22 -17.06
C ASN A 663 -26.03 1.07 -16.98
N GLU A 664 -26.76 2.03 -17.57
CA GLU A 664 -28.24 2.17 -17.58
C GLU A 664 -29.05 0.91 -17.99
N SER A 665 -28.40 -0.17 -18.46
CA SER A 665 -29.02 -1.41 -18.96
C SER A 665 -28.73 -2.69 -18.14
N GLY A 666 -28.09 -2.56 -16.96
CA GLY A 666 -27.47 -3.61 -16.12
C GLY A 666 -28.01 -5.06 -16.07
N TRP A 667 -27.14 -6.02 -16.40
CA TRP A 667 -27.29 -7.49 -16.31
C TRP A 667 -25.91 -8.22 -16.29
N TYR A 668 -25.91 -9.56 -16.44
CA TYR A 668 -24.81 -10.50 -16.85
C TYR A 668 -24.03 -11.33 -15.79
N PHE A 669 -23.47 -12.47 -16.27
CA PHE A 669 -22.52 -13.43 -15.63
C PHE A 669 -21.09 -13.29 -16.27
N CYS A 670 -20.10 -14.18 -15.97
CA CYS A 670 -18.65 -14.01 -16.28
C CYS A 670 -17.91 -15.26 -16.85
N LYS A 671 -16.62 -15.10 -17.21
CA LYS A 671 -15.61 -16.18 -17.45
C LYS A 671 -14.27 -15.82 -16.79
N VAL A 672 -13.55 -16.80 -16.24
CA VAL A 672 -12.26 -16.63 -15.54
C VAL A 672 -11.07 -17.07 -16.39
N THR A 673 -9.96 -16.31 -16.36
CA THR A 673 -8.64 -16.72 -16.87
C THR A 673 -7.50 -16.15 -16.00
N LYS A 674 -6.67 -17.02 -15.46
CA LYS A 674 -5.31 -16.74 -14.94
C LYS A 674 -4.48 -18.02 -15.12
N ASP A 675 -3.21 -17.90 -15.49
CA ASP A 675 -2.45 -19.02 -16.06
C ASP A 675 -2.04 -20.12 -15.05
N ILE A 676 -2.90 -21.14 -14.90
CA ILE A 676 -2.54 -22.53 -14.60
C ILE A 676 -3.37 -23.43 -15.56
N PRO A 677 -2.80 -24.48 -16.18
CA PRO A 677 -3.41 -25.10 -17.37
C PRO A 677 -4.63 -25.98 -17.08
N PHE A 678 -5.55 -26.00 -18.07
CA PHE A 678 -6.76 -26.83 -18.18
C PHE A 678 -7.89 -26.60 -17.16
N LEU A 679 -8.80 -25.67 -17.51
CA LEU A 679 -10.19 -25.69 -17.04
C LEU A 679 -10.98 -26.81 -17.77
N LYS A 680 -11.92 -27.50 -17.10
CA LYS A 680 -12.68 -28.61 -17.71
C LYS A 680 -14.20 -28.46 -17.54
N ARG A 681 -14.79 -27.71 -18.48
CA ARG A 681 -16.22 -27.32 -18.66
C ARG A 681 -16.73 -26.15 -17.80
N GLU A 682 -17.67 -25.43 -18.40
CA GLU A 682 -18.47 -24.31 -17.87
C GLU A 682 -19.95 -24.60 -18.22
N CYS A 683 -20.91 -24.31 -17.32
CA CYS A 683 -22.37 -24.18 -17.52
C CYS A 683 -23.07 -24.05 -16.15
N LYS A 684 -24.19 -23.33 -15.97
CA LYS A 684 -24.90 -22.38 -16.84
C LYS A 684 -25.66 -21.37 -15.96
N GLY A 685 -25.86 -20.16 -16.48
CA GLY A 685 -26.41 -19.02 -15.75
C GLY A 685 -25.30 -18.21 -15.10
N ILE A 686 -25.71 -16.99 -14.62
CA ILE A 686 -25.07 -14.95 -12.69
C ILE A 686 -24.57 -15.23 -11.17
N GLN A 687 -23.26 -15.43 -11.06
CA GLN A 687 -22.52 -15.91 -9.91
C GLN A 687 -21.18 -15.22 -10.06
N VAL A 688 -20.97 -14.19 -9.25
CA VAL A 688 -19.62 -13.72 -8.94
C VAL A 688 -18.99 -14.82 -8.09
N ASP A 689 -17.74 -15.18 -8.37
CA ASP A 689 -16.92 -16.01 -7.49
C ASP A 689 -15.81 -15.12 -6.92
N LEU A 690 -15.83 -14.91 -5.61
CA LEU A 690 -14.81 -14.24 -4.81
C LEU A 690 -13.77 -15.24 -4.34
N ILE A 691 -12.49 -14.84 -4.34
CA ILE A 691 -11.41 -15.65 -3.79
C ILE A 691 -11.27 -15.34 -2.30
N TYR A 692 -11.44 -16.37 -1.47
CA TYR A 692 -11.21 -16.27 -0.03
C TYR A 692 -9.75 -16.55 0.32
N GLU A 693 -9.17 -15.71 1.19
CA GLU A 693 -7.89 -16.02 1.84
C GLU A 693 -8.13 -16.36 3.32
N ASN A 694 -8.15 -17.66 3.64
CA ASN A 694 -7.34 -18.15 4.76
C ASN A 694 -7.18 -19.68 4.87
N THR A 695 -6.15 -20.07 5.63
CA THR A 695 -5.75 -21.43 6.02
C THR A 695 -5.18 -22.35 4.93
N LYS A 696 -4.17 -23.14 5.32
CA LYS A 696 -3.51 -24.14 4.46
C LYS A 696 -4.33 -25.43 4.45
N PRO A 697 -4.45 -26.15 3.31
CA PRO A 697 -5.00 -27.51 3.32
C PRO A 697 -4.08 -28.46 4.09
N VAL A 698 -4.66 -29.18 5.06
CA VAL A 698 -3.99 -30.33 5.69
C VAL A 698 -4.18 -31.54 4.80
N GLU A 699 -3.09 -32.18 4.35
CA GLU A 699 -3.17 -33.41 3.55
C GLU A 699 -3.73 -34.56 4.39
N SER A 700 -4.96 -35.00 4.08
CA SER A 700 -5.54 -36.22 4.65
C SER A 700 -5.16 -37.45 3.80
N ASN A 701 -4.44 -38.38 4.42
CA ASN A 701 -3.93 -39.58 3.75
C ASN A 701 -5.06 -40.57 3.39
N CYS A 702 -5.45 -40.67 2.12
CA CYS A 702 -6.37 -41.72 1.67
C CYS A 702 -6.13 -42.24 0.23
N TRP A 703 -4.96 -42.86 -0.01
CA TRP A 703 -4.74 -43.73 -1.17
C TRP A 703 -4.00 -45.02 -0.79
N ARG A 704 -4.73 -46.12 -0.58
CA ARG A 704 -4.33 -47.53 -0.84
C ARG A 704 -5.37 -48.55 -0.34
N ARG A 705 -6.12 -49.18 -1.27
CA ARG A 705 -6.12 -50.67 -1.49
C ARG A 705 -7.18 -51.13 -2.51
N ASN A 706 -6.67 -51.69 -3.63
CA ASN A 706 -7.14 -52.87 -4.38
C ASN A 706 -8.64 -53.19 -4.61
N ARG A 707 -8.99 -53.37 -5.91
CA ARG A 707 -9.76 -54.51 -6.52
C ARG A 707 -11.21 -54.75 -6.00
N THR A 708 -12.26 -55.02 -6.81
CA THR A 708 -12.34 -55.65 -8.15
C THR A 708 -13.76 -55.56 -8.75
N LYS A 709 -13.87 -55.69 -10.10
CA LYS A 709 -15.00 -56.23 -10.91
C LYS A 709 -16.36 -55.47 -11.03
N THR A 710 -16.92 -55.57 -12.26
CA THR A 710 -18.37 -55.54 -12.68
C THR A 710 -19.19 -54.25 -12.40
N ASP A 711 -20.10 -53.72 -13.23
CA ASP A 711 -20.65 -53.98 -14.60
C ASP A 711 -21.72 -52.86 -14.92
N ILE A 712 -22.34 -52.57 -16.10
CA ILE A 712 -22.31 -53.02 -17.53
C ILE A 712 -23.00 -51.96 -18.47
N CYS A 713 -22.73 -51.95 -19.80
CA CYS A 713 -23.57 -51.41 -20.93
C CYS A 713 -23.98 -49.88 -20.98
N ASP A 714 -24.42 -49.26 -22.10
CA ASP A 714 -24.39 -49.62 -23.55
C ASP A 714 -24.49 -48.40 -24.52
N LEU A 715 -24.37 -48.64 -25.84
CA LEU A 715 -24.63 -47.70 -26.96
C LEU A 715 -25.85 -48.11 -27.82
N PRO A 716 -26.43 -47.18 -28.62
CA PRO A 716 -26.75 -47.54 -30.02
C PRO A 716 -26.50 -46.45 -31.10
N ALA A 717 -26.32 -46.92 -32.34
CA ALA A 717 -25.63 -46.26 -33.46
C ALA A 717 -26.47 -45.51 -34.54
N SER A 718 -25.73 -44.78 -35.42
CA SER A 718 -26.04 -44.45 -36.84
C SER A 718 -26.91 -43.18 -37.15
N LYS A 719 -26.95 -42.57 -38.36
CA LYS A 719 -26.55 -43.00 -39.73
C LYS A 719 -26.38 -41.84 -40.77
N LYS A 720 -25.30 -41.87 -41.57
CA LYS A 720 -25.10 -41.49 -43.01
C LYS A 720 -25.61 -40.16 -43.70
N THR A 721 -24.69 -39.54 -44.47
CA THR A 721 -24.81 -38.86 -45.82
C THR A 721 -25.66 -37.57 -45.98
N GLU A 722 -25.50 -36.68 -47.00
CA GLU A 722 -24.79 -36.74 -48.31
C GLU A 722 -24.15 -35.38 -48.77
N THR A 723 -23.96 -35.13 -50.08
CA THR A 723 -23.06 -34.08 -50.67
C THR A 723 -23.74 -33.04 -51.56
N ILE A 724 -23.07 -31.90 -51.89
CA ILE A 724 -23.04 -31.20 -53.21
C ILE A 724 -22.02 -30.02 -53.24
N LYS A 725 -21.77 -29.37 -54.40
CA LYS A 725 -20.60 -28.52 -54.75
C LYS A 725 -20.92 -27.03 -55.10
N PRO A 726 -19.91 -26.13 -55.26
CA PRO A 726 -20.07 -24.65 -55.23
C PRO A 726 -20.05 -23.94 -56.62
N LEU A 727 -20.24 -22.60 -56.61
CA LEU A 727 -20.08 -21.69 -57.76
C LEU A 727 -19.25 -20.42 -57.42
N ARG A 728 -18.97 -19.55 -58.42
CA ARG A 728 -17.89 -18.53 -58.43
C ARG A 728 -18.37 -17.08 -58.62
N LYS A 729 -17.49 -16.13 -58.25
CA LYS A 729 -17.18 -14.80 -58.87
C LYS A 729 -18.26 -14.03 -59.67
N TYR A 730 -18.33 -12.71 -59.44
CA TYR A 730 -17.77 -11.71 -60.38
C TYR A 730 -17.49 -10.35 -59.71
N ASP A 731 -17.00 -9.38 -60.49
CA ASP A 731 -16.18 -8.24 -60.07
C ASP A 731 -16.87 -6.86 -60.27
N THR A 732 -16.44 -5.85 -59.48
CA THR A 732 -16.42 -4.38 -59.74
C THR A 732 -17.65 -3.61 -60.27
N LEU A 733 -17.90 -2.43 -59.68
CA LEU A 733 -17.89 -1.13 -60.41
C LEU A 733 -17.80 0.06 -59.43
N SER A 734 -17.58 1.28 -59.93
CA SER A 734 -17.19 2.44 -59.12
C SER A 734 -17.92 3.76 -59.48
N SER A 735 -17.83 4.73 -58.55
CA SER A 735 -17.59 6.17 -58.77
C SER A 735 -18.62 7.22 -58.27
N ASN A 736 -18.10 8.13 -57.44
CA ASN A 736 -18.22 9.61 -57.48
C ASN A 736 -19.58 10.32 -57.66
N ARG A 737 -20.03 11.01 -56.59
CA ARG A 737 -20.22 12.49 -56.43
C ARG A 737 -20.97 12.76 -55.09
N ILE A 738 -20.53 13.62 -54.16
CA ILE A 738 -20.48 15.10 -54.20
C ILE A 738 -21.89 15.67 -54.44
N ARG A 739 -22.58 16.30 -53.47
CA ARG A 739 -22.22 17.58 -52.80
C ARG A 739 -23.01 17.86 -51.49
N ARG A 740 -22.57 18.91 -50.77
CA ARG A 740 -23.20 19.63 -49.63
C ARG A 740 -24.56 20.31 -49.95
N PRO A 741 -25.35 20.88 -49.00
CA PRO A 741 -24.99 21.47 -47.69
C PRO A 741 -24.21 20.57 -46.72
#